data_AF-A0A8I1LPJ2-F1
#
_entry.id   AF-A0A8I1LPJ2-F1
#
_cell.length_a   1.000
_cell.length_b   1.000
_cell.length_c   1.000
_cell.angle_alpha   90.00
_cell.angle_beta   90.00
_cell.angle_gamma   90.00
#
_symmetry.space_group_name_H-M   'P 1'
#
loop_
_entity.id
_entity.type
_entity.pdbx_description
1 polymer ?
#
loop_
_entity_poly.entity_id
_entity_poly.type
_entity_poly.pdbx_seq_one_letter_code
_entity_poly.pdbx_strand_id
1 'polypeptide(L)'
;MKYYTIEQASERLKIEKKKLGWWFQNRYNPLEVISGTKIEKINGRLLIKETIIEAYENFLSFYITVAEAAADLGWERGVLENWVTRNRKEIRIKKIGGTNYIYKDDIKPLRNLSFDISDCMNTKEIAAELKIHRCTVLDALHKNEIAGGFIVKGHFYAPRESVEEYKNKYLKNISDLDDYYSIGQAAEILNYSPDSVRTMIRSPKVELTGIKNMRKNSYFLLKSDVHQFNDFINEIPYKYYTVKQIIKKFNLHRCFVNRCLNENLHEQTKWVVLVQQIERVILKSDFEALFEKFDKYRLEKMTDPHLIFLNVALKIEVPTYLTQTKSLYFEFVNLKQNTSKASKDSQRMKAREYGFLLQYLMKLEKELSYFTDSELKWLLRTTVNTNLKRNLIGFLLYLQEQTSTVFVEKYRISEKQLKPKEKDIYSYDEFISIQQYSKDIEHHIGHALRSRNYATTWLYISLHLTNAWRSSDFLRLPTVDISLIGINDFKWFYEGNRLSSEQSQRIVNQYAYTRLKVSKTGALNRFLINFEMLIPIATMIVICELHRRKKNARHLLTSGRSISTLIKGNLPTFLPYPLQFGSMKMNRSFMTYLFYKATENTFTQGIALELVQNSRRHKRNDSTALYVQSVNKDGNISNITVNLCNRGHFGYLYNLLIERSYMLAKKEINDSLNERSLKIQEFKSIFSTPYELEKFGELLKEQFEERESLAIRVSLMTTDEASEILNKVYEDKMPGHTEHTQCFVHPNCIHPTAITCVGCPNMIPKNYLLISVSNELKRRVGILKYTVKSSIACRERAWINKLLILLQEATNTFGIEYTKTFVDYENLLLDIAEAYHNQHGLLK
;
A
#
# COMPACT_ATOMS: atom_id res chain seq x y z
N MET A 1 80.06 -35.55 29.56
CA MET A 1 79.33 -36.09 28.38
C MET A 1 79.71 -35.27 27.17
N LYS A 2 80.10 -35.91 26.06
CA LYS A 2 80.50 -35.23 24.83
C LYS A 2 79.25 -34.86 24.03
N TYR A 3 79.23 -33.65 23.49
CA TYR A 3 78.12 -33.11 22.72
C TYR A 3 78.62 -32.63 21.36
N TYR A 4 77.79 -32.85 20.34
CA TYR A 4 78.06 -32.49 18.96
C TYR A 4 77.13 -31.36 18.52
N THR A 5 77.67 -30.35 17.83
CA THR A 5 76.85 -29.38 17.11
C THR A 5 76.23 -30.03 15.87
N ILE A 6 75.21 -29.40 15.28
CA ILE A 6 74.58 -29.86 14.02
C ILE A 6 75.62 -30.05 12.91
N GLU A 7 76.63 -29.19 12.87
CA GLU A 7 77.71 -29.23 11.88
C GLU A 7 78.62 -30.44 12.09
N GLN A 8 79.07 -30.67 13.32
CA GLN A 8 79.90 -31.83 13.66
C GLN A 8 79.15 -33.15 13.50
N ALA A 9 77.83 -33.18 13.77
CA ALA A 9 77.00 -34.36 13.56
C ALA A 9 76.71 -34.62 12.07
N SER A 10 76.57 -33.56 11.27
CA SER A 10 76.41 -33.65 9.81
C SER A 10 77.62 -34.29 9.15
N GLU A 11 78.84 -33.87 9.55
CA GLU A 11 80.08 -34.47 9.06
C GLU A 11 80.23 -35.92 9.50
N ARG A 12 79.97 -36.23 10.79
CA ARG A 12 80.12 -37.59 11.32
C ARG A 12 79.14 -38.59 10.70
N LEU A 13 77.87 -38.20 10.57
CA LEU A 13 76.83 -39.06 9.98
C LEU A 13 76.81 -39.03 8.45
N LYS A 14 77.64 -38.20 7.80
CA LYS A 14 77.65 -37.95 6.35
C LYS A 14 76.27 -37.58 5.79
N ILE A 15 75.50 -36.80 6.55
CA ILE A 15 74.19 -36.29 6.14
C ILE A 15 74.30 -34.79 5.92
N GLU A 16 73.74 -34.27 4.83
CA GLU A 16 73.75 -32.82 4.54
C GLU A 16 73.22 -31.99 5.73
N LYS A 17 73.98 -30.94 6.10
CA LYS A 17 73.66 -30.04 7.21
C LYS A 17 72.24 -29.49 7.14
N LYS A 18 71.76 -29.15 5.94
CA LYS A 18 70.41 -28.65 5.71
C LYS A 18 69.32 -29.69 6.04
N LYS A 19 69.57 -30.96 5.67
CA LYS A 19 68.67 -32.08 5.96
C LYS A 19 68.65 -32.41 7.45
N LEU A 20 69.82 -32.42 8.10
CA LEU A 20 69.91 -32.61 9.55
C LEU A 20 69.18 -31.46 10.28
N GLY A 21 69.40 -30.22 9.84
CA GLY A 21 68.71 -29.02 10.34
C GLY A 21 67.18 -29.11 10.24
N TRP A 22 66.67 -29.61 9.11
CA TRP A 22 65.24 -29.81 8.88
C TRP A 22 64.64 -30.88 9.80
N TRP A 23 65.39 -31.92 10.20
CA TRP A 23 64.90 -32.91 11.17
C TRP A 23 64.59 -32.31 12.54
N PHE A 24 65.33 -31.29 12.98
CA PHE A 24 65.07 -30.61 14.26
C PHE A 24 63.83 -29.71 14.23
N GLN A 25 63.35 -29.32 13.04
CA GLN A 25 62.14 -28.52 12.88
C GLN A 25 60.87 -29.37 12.78
N ASN A 26 61.01 -30.69 12.59
CA ASN A 26 59.88 -31.61 12.44
C ASN A 26 59.61 -32.40 13.70
N ARG A 27 58.32 -32.71 13.90
CA ARG A 27 57.80 -33.44 15.07
C ARG A 27 58.35 -34.87 15.21
N TYR A 28 58.95 -35.43 14.16
CA TYR A 28 59.46 -36.81 14.11
C TYR A 28 60.92 -36.84 13.68
N ASN A 29 61.82 -36.34 14.53
CA ASN A 29 63.26 -36.34 14.29
C ASN A 29 63.82 -37.78 14.34
N PRO A 30 64.41 -38.31 13.25
CA PRO A 30 64.94 -39.67 13.22
C PRO A 30 65.97 -39.98 14.32
N LEU A 31 66.80 -39.00 14.71
CA LEU A 31 67.80 -39.18 15.77
C LEU A 31 67.15 -39.43 17.14
N GLU A 32 66.10 -38.68 17.47
CA GLU A 32 65.36 -38.84 18.73
C GLU A 32 64.53 -40.12 18.73
N VAL A 33 63.91 -40.47 17.60
CA VAL A 33 63.07 -41.67 17.47
C VAL A 33 63.91 -42.95 17.62
N ILE A 34 65.13 -42.98 17.07
CA ILE A 34 65.99 -44.17 17.11
C ILE A 34 66.71 -44.30 18.45
N SER A 35 67.20 -43.20 19.02
CA SER A 35 67.85 -43.23 20.33
C SER A 35 66.87 -43.28 21.50
N GLY A 36 65.58 -42.99 21.28
CA GLY A 36 64.57 -42.85 22.32
C GLY A 36 64.78 -41.65 23.26
N THR A 37 65.80 -40.82 23.00
CA THR A 37 66.22 -39.73 23.88
C THR A 37 65.96 -38.40 23.19
N LYS A 38 65.28 -37.47 23.88
CA LYS A 38 65.06 -36.11 23.37
C LYS A 38 66.35 -35.29 23.41
N ILE A 39 66.57 -34.50 22.37
CA ILE A 39 67.74 -33.64 22.26
C ILE A 39 67.47 -32.35 23.04
N GLU A 40 68.39 -31.96 23.92
CA GLU A 40 68.24 -30.81 24.82
C GLU A 40 68.89 -29.55 24.23
N LYS A 41 68.28 -28.39 24.50
CA LYS A 41 68.91 -27.09 24.25
C LYS A 41 69.69 -26.68 25.50
N ILE A 42 71.01 -26.58 25.38
CA ILE A 42 71.89 -26.11 26.45
C ILE A 42 72.40 -24.72 26.05
N ASN A 43 72.15 -23.71 26.89
CA ASN A 43 72.54 -22.31 26.65
C ASN A 43 72.12 -21.77 25.26
N GLY A 44 70.89 -22.07 24.84
CA GLY A 44 70.31 -21.58 23.59
C GLY A 44 70.82 -22.26 22.31
N ARG A 45 71.78 -23.20 22.40
CA ARG A 45 72.30 -23.97 21.27
C ARG A 45 71.81 -25.42 21.31
N LEU A 46 71.42 -25.95 20.15
CA LEU A 46 71.06 -27.36 19.99
C LEU A 46 72.33 -28.21 19.97
N LEU A 47 72.48 -29.08 20.97
CA LEU A 47 73.65 -29.93 21.15
C LEU A 47 73.19 -31.40 21.25
N ILE A 48 73.77 -32.27 20.43
CA ILE A 48 73.39 -33.69 20.33
C ILE A 48 74.34 -34.51 21.19
N LYS A 49 73.82 -35.30 22.13
CA LYS A 49 74.63 -36.22 22.95
C LYS A 49 75.26 -37.28 22.04
N GLU A 50 76.53 -37.61 22.27
CA GLU A 50 77.25 -38.62 21.47
C GLU A 50 76.52 -39.97 21.42
N THR A 51 75.91 -40.39 22.52
CA THR A 51 75.12 -41.63 22.61
C THR A 51 73.95 -41.69 21.62
N ILE A 52 73.38 -40.54 21.23
CA ILE A 52 72.30 -40.45 20.23
C ILE A 52 72.86 -40.71 18.83
N ILE A 53 74.06 -40.20 18.55
CA ILE A 53 74.74 -40.39 17.27
C ILE A 53 75.14 -41.86 17.12
N GLU A 54 75.73 -42.46 18.15
CA GLU A 54 76.12 -43.88 18.15
C GLU A 54 74.92 -44.81 17.98
N ALA A 55 73.78 -44.51 18.62
CA ALA A 55 72.55 -45.27 18.43
C ALA A 55 72.05 -45.23 16.98
N TYR A 56 72.19 -44.09 16.30
CA TYR A 56 71.80 -43.93 14.90
C TYR A 56 72.78 -44.64 13.95
N GLU A 57 74.09 -44.55 14.20
CA GLU A 57 75.12 -45.28 13.45
C GLU A 57 74.90 -46.80 13.55
N ASN A 58 74.62 -47.30 14.76
CA ASN A 58 74.30 -48.70 14.99
C ASN A 58 73.04 -49.14 14.22
N PHE A 59 72.00 -48.30 14.18
CA PHE A 59 70.80 -48.58 13.39
C PHE A 59 71.08 -48.72 11.89
N LEU A 60 71.91 -47.86 11.31
CA LEU A 60 72.28 -47.89 9.89
C LEU A 60 73.19 -49.06 9.51
N SER A 61 73.81 -49.73 10.49
CA SER A 61 74.56 -50.96 10.21
C SER A 61 73.64 -52.07 9.69
N PHE A 62 72.42 -52.17 10.23
CA PHE A 62 71.43 -53.21 9.94
C PHE A 62 70.37 -52.81 8.89
N TYR A 63 70.08 -51.52 8.78
CA TYR A 63 69.00 -51.01 7.92
C TYR A 63 69.53 -50.10 6.81
N ILE A 64 68.86 -50.12 5.65
CA ILE A 64 69.15 -49.29 4.47
C ILE A 64 67.86 -48.64 3.96
N THR A 65 67.93 -47.47 3.32
CA THR A 65 66.72 -46.85 2.77
C THR A 65 66.26 -47.55 1.48
N VAL A 66 64.97 -47.44 1.13
CA VAL A 66 64.44 -48.01 -0.13
C VAL A 66 65.16 -47.44 -1.36
N ALA A 67 65.54 -46.15 -1.31
CA ALA A 67 66.23 -45.51 -2.44
C ALA A 67 67.66 -46.08 -2.62
N GLU A 68 68.39 -46.26 -1.52
CA GLU A 68 69.73 -46.87 -1.55
C GLU A 68 69.66 -48.35 -1.93
N ALA A 69 68.69 -49.10 -1.40
CA ALA A 69 68.48 -50.50 -1.76
C ALA A 69 68.12 -50.68 -3.25
N ALA A 70 67.34 -49.76 -3.84
CA ALA A 70 67.01 -49.78 -5.26
C ALA A 70 68.25 -49.54 -6.13
N ALA A 71 69.09 -48.59 -5.72
CA ALA A 71 70.38 -48.34 -6.36
C ALA A 71 71.32 -49.55 -6.27
N ASP A 72 71.41 -50.18 -5.09
CA ASP A 72 72.23 -51.38 -4.85
C ASP A 72 71.77 -52.62 -5.66
N LEU A 73 70.49 -52.67 -6.06
CA LEU A 73 69.91 -53.73 -6.90
C LEU A 73 69.87 -53.39 -8.40
N GLY A 74 70.19 -52.14 -8.78
CA GLY A 74 70.03 -51.64 -10.15
C GLY A 74 68.57 -51.51 -10.60
N TRP A 75 67.62 -51.37 -9.68
CA TRP A 75 66.18 -51.29 -9.95
C TRP A 75 65.67 -49.86 -9.93
N GLU A 76 64.62 -49.56 -10.70
CA GLU A 76 63.92 -48.28 -10.57
C GLU A 76 63.25 -48.20 -9.19
N ARG A 77 63.43 -47.06 -8.51
CA ARG A 77 62.94 -46.84 -7.14
C ARG A 77 61.46 -47.21 -6.95
N GLY A 78 60.60 -46.87 -7.90
CA GLY A 78 59.16 -47.19 -7.85
C GLY A 78 58.86 -48.69 -7.87
N VAL A 79 59.71 -49.48 -8.54
CA VAL A 79 59.58 -50.95 -8.60
C VAL A 79 59.89 -51.55 -7.23
N LEU A 80 60.99 -51.13 -6.59
CA LEU A 80 61.31 -51.61 -5.25
C LEU A 80 60.30 -51.11 -4.21
N GLU A 81 59.80 -49.88 -4.32
CA GLU A 81 58.74 -49.35 -3.43
C GLU A 81 57.45 -50.18 -3.52
N ASN A 82 57.05 -50.61 -4.73
CA ASN A 82 55.92 -51.50 -4.91
C ASN A 82 56.18 -52.90 -4.35
N TRP A 83 57.37 -53.46 -4.57
CA TRP A 83 57.77 -54.76 -4.01
C TRP A 83 57.74 -54.74 -2.47
N VAL A 84 58.30 -53.70 -1.84
CA VAL A 84 58.29 -53.49 -0.40
C VAL A 84 56.86 -53.37 0.14
N THR A 85 55.98 -52.70 -0.60
CA THR A 85 54.59 -52.51 -0.19
C THR A 85 53.81 -53.83 -0.21
N ARG A 86 54.07 -54.69 -1.20
CA ARG A 86 53.42 -56.00 -1.33
C ARG A 86 53.96 -57.01 -0.31
N ASN A 87 55.25 -57.02 -0.06
CA ASN A 87 55.91 -57.98 0.83
C ASN A 87 56.10 -57.44 2.26
N ARG A 88 55.37 -56.37 2.62
CA ARG A 88 55.54 -55.64 3.88
C ARG A 88 55.39 -56.49 5.15
N LYS A 89 54.67 -57.62 5.07
CA LYS A 89 54.48 -58.56 6.17
C LYS A 89 55.64 -59.54 6.35
N GLU A 90 56.45 -59.72 5.32
CA GLU A 90 57.51 -60.74 5.25
C GLU A 90 58.92 -60.14 5.36
N ILE A 91 59.03 -58.82 5.21
CA ILE A 91 60.29 -58.07 5.36
C ILE A 91 60.27 -57.16 6.59
N ARG A 92 61.44 -56.99 7.21
CA ARG A 92 61.63 -56.12 8.37
C ARG A 92 61.79 -54.68 7.89
N ILE A 93 60.70 -53.92 7.98
CA ILE A 93 60.65 -52.49 7.61
C ILE A 93 60.35 -51.59 8.82
N LYS A 94 61.07 -50.47 8.92
CA LYS A 94 60.81 -49.40 9.89
C LYS A 94 60.58 -48.09 9.17
N LYS A 95 59.47 -47.40 9.49
CA LYS A 95 59.16 -46.07 8.94
C LYS A 95 59.50 -45.00 9.96
N ILE A 96 60.51 -44.18 9.66
CA ILE A 96 61.05 -43.17 10.59
C ILE A 96 61.15 -41.84 9.83
N GLY A 97 60.57 -40.77 10.38
CA GLY A 97 60.61 -39.44 9.75
C GLY A 97 60.05 -39.40 8.32
N GLY A 98 59.08 -40.25 7.99
CA GLY A 98 58.49 -40.36 6.66
C GLY A 98 59.27 -41.24 5.66
N THR A 99 60.45 -41.74 6.03
CA THR A 99 61.30 -42.58 5.19
C THR A 99 61.20 -44.05 5.62
N ASN A 100 61.13 -44.97 4.66
CA ASN A 100 61.11 -46.41 4.89
C ASN A 100 62.54 -46.97 4.89
N TYR A 101 62.88 -47.70 5.95
CA TYR A 101 64.15 -48.39 6.13
C TYR A 101 63.93 -49.90 6.13
N ILE A 102 64.62 -50.62 5.27
CA ILE A 102 64.52 -52.08 5.11
C ILE A 102 65.76 -52.71 5.74
N TYR A 103 65.59 -53.87 6.39
CA TYR A 103 66.71 -54.64 6.90
C TYR A 103 67.54 -55.23 5.74
N LYS A 104 68.86 -55.07 5.79
CA LYS A 104 69.74 -55.37 4.64
C LYS A 104 69.70 -56.85 4.22
N ASP A 105 69.53 -57.78 5.16
CA ASP A 105 69.48 -59.22 4.83
C ASP A 105 68.24 -59.63 4.04
N ASP A 106 67.13 -58.89 4.18
CA ASP A 106 65.87 -59.21 3.48
C ASP A 106 65.93 -58.84 1.99
N ILE A 107 66.96 -58.09 1.58
CA ILE A 107 67.18 -57.63 0.20
C ILE A 107 68.18 -58.53 -0.55
N LYS A 108 69.04 -59.26 0.17
CA LYS A 108 70.07 -60.14 -0.42
C LYS A 108 69.53 -61.16 -1.44
N PRO A 109 68.36 -61.80 -1.24
CA PRO A 109 67.82 -62.78 -2.20
C PRO A 109 67.40 -62.18 -3.55
N LEU A 110 67.18 -60.86 -3.63
CA LEU A 110 66.60 -60.20 -4.81
C LEU A 110 67.60 -59.95 -5.95
N ARG A 111 68.89 -60.27 -5.76
CA ARG A 111 69.93 -60.02 -6.76
C ARG A 111 69.84 -60.90 -8.02
N ASN A 112 69.01 -61.97 -8.04
CA ASN A 112 69.07 -63.03 -9.06
C ASN A 112 67.76 -63.29 -9.89
N LEU A 113 66.81 -62.35 -10.06
CA LEU A 113 65.54 -62.58 -10.80
C LEU A 113 65.40 -61.78 -12.13
N SER A 114 64.93 -62.41 -13.22
CA SER A 114 64.56 -61.81 -14.54
C SER A 114 63.15 -62.27 -15.03
N PHE A 115 62.37 -61.45 -15.76
CA PHE A 115 60.95 -61.71 -16.14
C PHE A 115 60.70 -61.95 -17.66
N ASP A 116 59.74 -62.83 -18.02
CA ASP A 116 59.30 -63.24 -19.40
C ASP A 116 57.97 -62.55 -19.83
N ILE A 117 57.79 -62.19 -21.12
CA ILE A 117 56.73 -61.31 -21.68
C ILE A 117 55.78 -62.06 -22.66
N SER A 118 56.00 -63.35 -22.91
CA SER A 118 55.32 -64.13 -23.96
C SER A 118 53.79 -64.30 -23.82
N ASP A 119 53.21 -64.12 -22.63
CA ASP A 119 51.78 -64.36 -22.34
C ASP A 119 50.96 -63.07 -22.00
N CYS A 120 51.39 -61.94 -22.56
CA CYS A 120 50.80 -60.62 -22.28
C CYS A 120 50.26 -59.92 -23.55
N MET A 121 49.18 -59.14 -23.39
CA MET A 121 48.56 -58.33 -24.45
C MET A 121 48.84 -56.84 -24.26
N ASN A 122 48.97 -56.11 -25.36
CA ASN A 122 49.19 -54.66 -25.34
C ASN A 122 47.88 -53.86 -25.41
N THR A 123 47.97 -52.55 -25.12
CA THR A 123 46.79 -51.66 -25.08
C THR A 123 45.95 -51.57 -26.35
N LYS A 124 46.52 -51.86 -27.54
CA LYS A 124 45.76 -51.84 -28.80
C LYS A 124 44.97 -53.13 -28.98
N GLU A 125 45.57 -54.27 -28.66
CA GLU A 125 44.92 -55.59 -28.75
C GLU A 125 43.74 -55.69 -27.77
N ILE A 126 43.93 -55.22 -26.53
CA ILE A 126 42.86 -55.20 -25.52
C ILE A 126 41.67 -54.32 -25.97
N ALA A 127 41.94 -53.18 -26.61
CA ALA A 127 40.88 -52.28 -27.09
C ALA A 127 40.04 -52.90 -28.21
N ALA A 128 40.68 -53.63 -29.12
CA ALA A 128 40.01 -54.34 -30.20
C ALA A 128 39.16 -55.51 -29.68
N GLU A 129 39.69 -56.29 -28.74
CA GLU A 129 39.01 -57.47 -28.19
C GLU A 129 37.78 -57.11 -27.35
N LEU A 130 37.86 -56.01 -26.59
CA LEU A 130 36.77 -55.55 -25.74
C LEU A 130 35.79 -54.60 -26.43
N LYS A 131 36.03 -54.22 -27.70
CA LYS A 131 35.26 -53.22 -28.46
C LYS A 131 35.06 -51.89 -27.71
N ILE A 132 36.07 -51.45 -26.96
CA ILE A 132 36.07 -50.18 -26.21
C ILE A 132 37.21 -49.27 -26.65
N HIS A 133 37.03 -47.96 -26.48
CA HIS A 133 38.06 -46.98 -26.88
C HIS A 133 39.37 -47.17 -26.09
N ARG A 134 40.51 -46.98 -26.75
CA ARG A 134 41.87 -47.17 -26.19
C ARG A 134 42.13 -46.40 -24.89
N CYS A 135 41.58 -45.19 -24.75
CA CYS A 135 41.69 -44.40 -23.52
C CYS A 135 41.06 -45.11 -22.30
N THR A 136 39.98 -45.86 -22.51
CA THR A 136 39.29 -46.62 -21.45
C THR A 136 40.12 -47.81 -20.98
N VAL A 137 40.86 -48.44 -21.89
CA VAL A 137 41.81 -49.53 -21.56
C VAL A 137 42.99 -48.99 -20.75
N LEU A 138 43.58 -47.87 -21.17
CA LEU A 138 44.68 -47.22 -20.44
C LEU A 138 44.28 -46.82 -19.01
N ASP A 139 43.08 -46.25 -18.85
CA ASP A 139 42.55 -45.88 -17.54
C ASP A 139 42.31 -47.12 -16.66
N ALA A 140 41.86 -48.24 -17.24
CA ALA A 140 41.68 -49.52 -16.53
C ALA A 140 43.01 -50.13 -16.05
N LEU A 141 44.08 -50.01 -16.84
CA LEU A 141 45.42 -50.47 -16.49
C LEU A 141 46.06 -49.58 -15.42
N HIS A 142 45.93 -48.25 -15.54
CA HIS A 142 46.41 -47.30 -14.52
C HIS A 142 45.71 -47.48 -13.18
N LYS A 143 44.41 -47.81 -13.20
CA LYS A 143 43.61 -48.09 -12.00
C LYS A 143 43.75 -49.52 -11.49
N ASN A 144 44.59 -50.36 -12.13
CA ASN A 144 44.83 -51.76 -11.79
C ASN A 144 43.54 -52.62 -11.77
N GLU A 145 42.59 -52.30 -12.65
CA GLU A 145 41.32 -53.04 -12.80
C GLU A 145 41.47 -54.24 -13.74
N ILE A 146 42.43 -54.17 -14.67
CA ILE A 146 43.02 -55.33 -15.34
C ILE A 146 44.27 -55.66 -14.52
N ALA A 147 44.20 -56.77 -13.77
CA ALA A 147 45.23 -57.11 -12.79
C ALA A 147 46.57 -57.47 -13.47
N GLY A 148 47.68 -57.10 -12.82
CA GLY A 148 49.01 -57.48 -13.30
C GLY A 148 49.52 -56.65 -14.49
N GLY A 149 49.00 -55.45 -14.72
CA GLY A 149 49.52 -54.54 -15.74
C GLY A 149 50.92 -54.02 -15.41
N PHE A 150 51.83 -54.01 -16.38
CA PHE A 150 53.19 -53.48 -16.24
C PHE A 150 53.67 -52.74 -17.50
N ILE A 151 54.72 -51.94 -17.34
CA ILE A 151 55.30 -51.12 -18.41
C ILE A 151 56.63 -51.73 -18.84
N VAL A 152 56.77 -52.04 -20.13
CA VAL A 152 58.05 -52.41 -20.74
C VAL A 152 58.34 -51.42 -21.85
N LYS A 153 59.49 -50.74 -21.77
CA LYS A 153 59.97 -49.77 -22.78
C LYS A 153 58.89 -48.74 -23.20
N GLY A 154 58.08 -48.25 -22.25
CA GLY A 154 57.06 -47.23 -22.48
C GLY A 154 55.70 -47.74 -22.99
N HIS A 155 55.52 -49.06 -23.13
CA HIS A 155 54.25 -49.66 -23.51
C HIS A 155 53.64 -50.47 -22.36
N PHE A 156 52.32 -50.32 -22.16
CA PHE A 156 51.57 -51.08 -21.17
C PHE A 156 51.19 -52.46 -21.70
N TYR A 157 51.47 -53.47 -20.89
CA TYR A 157 51.12 -54.86 -21.08
C TYR A 157 50.28 -55.37 -19.91
N ALA A 158 49.40 -56.33 -20.18
CA ALA A 158 48.69 -57.08 -19.14
C ALA A 158 48.59 -58.57 -19.52
N PRO A 159 48.63 -59.49 -18.54
CA PRO A 159 48.41 -60.91 -18.77
C PRO A 159 47.06 -61.16 -19.45
N ARG A 160 47.04 -62.07 -20.41
CA ARG A 160 45.82 -62.38 -21.18
C ARG A 160 44.67 -62.87 -20.30
N GLU A 161 44.97 -63.66 -19.26
CA GLU A 161 43.99 -64.13 -18.27
C GLU A 161 43.27 -62.96 -17.56
N SER A 162 44.02 -61.93 -17.15
CA SER A 162 43.47 -60.73 -16.51
C SER A 162 42.55 -59.91 -17.42
N VAL A 163 42.79 -59.95 -18.74
CA VAL A 163 41.95 -59.29 -19.74
C VAL A 163 40.61 -60.03 -19.89
N GLU A 164 40.64 -61.36 -19.83
CA GLU A 164 39.44 -62.19 -19.97
C GLU A 164 38.59 -62.20 -18.68
N GLU A 165 39.20 -62.16 -17.50
CA GLU A 165 38.49 -61.88 -16.25
C GLU A 165 37.79 -60.52 -16.28
N TYR A 166 38.47 -59.50 -16.82
CA TYR A 166 37.91 -58.16 -16.96
C TYR A 166 36.70 -58.14 -17.91
N LYS A 167 36.76 -58.87 -19.04
CA LYS A 167 35.65 -59.06 -20.00
C LYS A 167 34.43 -59.72 -19.34
N ASN A 168 34.65 -60.81 -18.61
CA ASN A 168 33.60 -61.56 -17.92
C ASN A 168 32.93 -60.76 -16.79
N LYS A 169 33.67 -59.84 -16.16
CA LYS A 169 33.16 -58.94 -15.11
C LYS A 169 32.33 -57.77 -15.66
N TYR A 170 32.56 -57.36 -16.91
CA TYR A 170 31.92 -56.18 -17.52
C TYR A 170 30.54 -56.49 -18.15
N LEU A 171 30.30 -57.73 -18.61
CA LEU A 171 29.14 -58.12 -19.44
C LEU A 171 27.91 -58.63 -18.68
N LYS A 172 27.92 -58.71 -17.35
CA LYS A 172 26.85 -59.43 -16.60
C LYS A 172 25.59 -58.63 -16.25
N ASN A 173 25.43 -57.36 -16.64
CA ASN A 173 24.27 -56.52 -16.21
C ASN A 173 23.76 -55.47 -17.22
N ILE A 174 24.08 -55.55 -18.52
CA ILE A 174 23.50 -54.65 -19.53
C ILE A 174 23.13 -55.49 -20.75
N SER A 175 21.87 -55.87 -20.88
CA SER A 175 21.39 -56.73 -21.96
C SER A 175 21.30 -56.04 -23.32
N ASP A 176 21.33 -54.70 -23.39
CA ASP A 176 21.41 -53.95 -24.65
C ASP A 176 22.25 -52.67 -24.47
N LEU A 177 23.54 -52.75 -24.79
CA LEU A 177 24.44 -51.58 -24.88
C LEU A 177 24.17 -50.74 -26.13
N ASP A 178 23.39 -51.26 -27.08
CA ASP A 178 23.10 -50.59 -28.34
C ASP A 178 22.18 -49.37 -28.18
N ASP A 179 21.40 -49.26 -27.10
CA ASP A 179 20.46 -48.14 -26.88
C ASP A 179 21.05 -46.95 -26.09
N TYR A 180 22.36 -46.98 -25.80
CA TYR A 180 23.02 -45.97 -25.00
C TYR A 180 24.17 -45.29 -25.74
N TYR A 181 24.41 -44.01 -25.43
CA TYR A 181 25.61 -43.28 -25.81
C TYR A 181 26.59 -43.19 -24.63
N SER A 182 27.87 -43.32 -24.94
CA SER A 182 28.94 -42.87 -24.04
C SER A 182 28.94 -41.35 -23.90
N ILE A 183 29.57 -40.81 -22.84
CA ILE A 183 29.72 -39.35 -22.67
C ILE A 183 30.37 -38.70 -23.90
N GLY A 184 31.34 -39.37 -24.55
CA GLY A 184 32.00 -38.85 -25.75
C GLY A 184 31.04 -38.71 -26.93
N GLN A 185 30.26 -39.76 -27.20
CA GLN A 185 29.26 -39.75 -28.27
C GLN A 185 28.15 -38.73 -28.00
N ALA A 186 27.66 -38.63 -26.76
CA ALA A 186 26.67 -37.63 -26.38
C ALA A 186 27.24 -36.20 -26.49
N ALA A 187 28.52 -36.00 -26.17
CA ALA A 187 29.19 -34.71 -26.30
C ALA A 187 29.30 -34.26 -27.77
N GLU A 188 29.58 -35.19 -28.69
CA GLU A 188 29.58 -34.91 -30.13
C GLU A 188 28.20 -34.51 -30.65
N ILE A 189 27.16 -35.27 -30.27
CA ILE A 189 25.77 -34.99 -30.71
C ILE A 189 25.26 -33.66 -30.17
N LEU A 190 25.51 -33.37 -28.90
CA LEU A 190 25.07 -32.14 -28.26
C LEU A 190 25.98 -30.93 -28.61
N ASN A 191 27.11 -31.16 -29.28
CA ASN A 191 28.14 -30.16 -29.55
C ASN A 191 28.70 -29.48 -28.28
N TYR A 192 28.99 -30.28 -27.24
CA TYR A 192 29.59 -29.86 -25.97
C TYR A 192 30.90 -30.58 -25.70
N SER A 193 31.67 -30.10 -24.71
CA SER A 193 32.79 -30.87 -24.18
C SER A 193 32.29 -32.04 -23.31
N PRO A 194 33.02 -33.18 -23.27
CA PRO A 194 32.71 -34.29 -22.36
C PRO A 194 32.57 -33.88 -20.88
N ASP A 195 33.32 -32.86 -20.45
CA ASP A 195 33.22 -32.29 -19.10
C ASP A 195 31.94 -31.50 -18.86
N SER A 196 31.44 -30.81 -19.89
CA SER A 196 30.14 -30.11 -19.81
C SER A 196 29.00 -31.11 -19.66
N VAL A 197 29.03 -32.22 -20.42
CA VAL A 197 28.04 -33.31 -20.29
C VAL A 197 28.11 -33.96 -18.90
N ARG A 198 29.31 -34.19 -18.35
CA ARG A 198 29.45 -34.66 -16.95
C ARG A 198 28.86 -33.67 -15.94
N THR A 199 29.03 -32.38 -16.18
CA THR A 199 28.50 -31.33 -15.30
C THR A 199 26.97 -31.28 -15.37
N MET A 200 26.38 -31.48 -16.56
CA MET A 200 24.93 -31.62 -16.73
C MET A 200 24.38 -32.79 -15.91
N ILE A 201 24.99 -33.97 -16.04
CA ILE A 201 24.56 -35.19 -15.31
C ILE A 201 24.69 -35.04 -13.78
N ARG A 202 25.72 -34.32 -13.31
CA ARG A 202 25.95 -34.10 -11.87
C ARG A 202 25.10 -32.99 -11.27
N SER A 203 24.51 -32.13 -12.09
CA SER A 203 23.70 -31.01 -11.63
C SER A 203 22.29 -31.50 -11.31
N PRO A 204 21.81 -31.39 -10.05
CA PRO A 204 20.45 -31.81 -9.69
C PRO A 204 19.35 -30.94 -10.33
N LYS A 205 19.72 -29.91 -11.09
CA LYS A 205 18.82 -28.94 -11.70
C LYS A 205 18.56 -29.22 -13.19
N VAL A 206 19.39 -30.02 -13.85
CA VAL A 206 19.31 -30.29 -15.30
C VAL A 206 18.69 -31.66 -15.52
N GLU A 207 17.68 -31.74 -16.40
CA GLU A 207 16.91 -32.96 -16.74
C GLU A 207 17.68 -33.91 -17.69
N LEU A 208 18.97 -34.15 -17.43
CA LEU A 208 19.77 -35.11 -18.21
C LEU A 208 20.32 -36.19 -17.27
N THR A 209 19.63 -37.33 -17.22
CA THR A 209 19.97 -38.45 -16.34
C THR A 209 20.92 -39.42 -17.02
N GLY A 210 22.09 -39.65 -16.42
CA GLY A 210 23.01 -40.70 -16.84
C GLY A 210 22.97 -41.88 -15.87
N ILE A 211 22.96 -43.11 -16.40
CA ILE A 211 23.15 -44.31 -15.58
C ILE A 211 24.61 -44.36 -15.18
N LYS A 212 24.85 -44.27 -13.86
CA LYS A 212 26.19 -44.33 -13.29
C LYS A 212 26.66 -45.78 -13.29
N ASN A 213 27.76 -46.07 -13.99
CA ASN A 213 28.44 -47.34 -13.84
C ASN A 213 29.03 -47.41 -12.42
N MET A 214 28.44 -48.27 -11.59
CA MET A 214 28.67 -48.37 -10.13
C MET A 214 30.13 -48.69 -9.75
N ARG A 215 31.01 -49.04 -10.69
CA ARG A 215 32.42 -49.31 -10.38
C ARG A 215 33.46 -48.37 -11.02
N LYS A 216 33.10 -47.49 -11.98
CA LYS A 216 34.09 -46.65 -12.72
C LYS A 216 33.85 -45.14 -12.79
N ASN A 217 32.81 -44.60 -12.16
CA ASN A 217 32.49 -43.16 -12.26
C ASN A 217 32.31 -42.66 -13.72
N SER A 218 31.97 -43.56 -14.63
CA SER A 218 31.56 -43.28 -16.01
C SER A 218 30.03 -43.35 -16.12
N TYR A 219 29.46 -42.51 -16.97
CA TYR A 219 28.02 -42.42 -17.18
C TYR A 219 27.66 -42.85 -18.61
N PHE A 220 26.55 -43.56 -18.75
CA PHE A 220 25.91 -43.84 -20.04
C PHE A 220 24.58 -43.10 -20.11
N LEU A 221 24.27 -42.53 -21.26
CA LEU A 221 23.04 -41.77 -21.49
C LEU A 221 22.17 -42.52 -22.49
N LEU A 222 20.88 -42.64 -22.21
CA LEU A 222 19.94 -43.26 -23.12
C LEU A 222 19.89 -42.44 -24.42
N LYS A 223 19.92 -43.09 -25.59
CA LYS A 223 19.92 -42.38 -26.88
C LYS A 223 18.72 -41.43 -27.00
N SER A 224 17.53 -41.86 -26.56
CA SER A 224 16.31 -41.04 -26.58
C SER A 224 16.47 -39.75 -25.76
N ASP A 225 17.08 -39.83 -24.57
CA ASP A 225 17.21 -38.69 -23.67
C ASP A 225 18.20 -37.66 -24.23
N VAL A 226 19.29 -38.13 -24.86
CA VAL A 226 20.27 -37.25 -25.53
C VAL A 226 19.63 -36.52 -26.70
N HIS A 227 18.83 -37.21 -27.52
CA HIS A 227 18.13 -36.59 -28.65
C HIS A 227 17.03 -35.63 -28.20
N GLN A 228 16.20 -36.00 -27.21
CA GLN A 228 15.19 -35.09 -26.63
C GLN A 228 15.83 -33.83 -26.04
N PHE A 229 16.97 -33.97 -25.37
CA PHE A 229 17.70 -32.84 -24.83
C PHE A 229 18.31 -31.97 -25.93
N ASN A 230 18.80 -32.58 -27.02
CA ASN A 230 19.29 -31.86 -28.20
C ASN A 230 18.17 -31.05 -28.86
N ASP A 231 17.00 -31.64 -29.03
CA ASP A 231 15.81 -30.98 -29.56
C ASP A 231 15.42 -29.79 -28.68
N PHE A 232 15.40 -30.00 -27.36
CA PHE A 232 15.14 -28.92 -26.40
C PHE A 232 16.15 -27.76 -26.54
N ILE A 233 17.45 -28.04 -26.68
CA ILE A 233 18.48 -27.00 -26.89
C ILE A 233 18.19 -26.19 -28.16
N ASN A 234 17.81 -26.86 -29.25
CA ASN A 234 17.49 -26.23 -30.52
C ASN A 234 16.21 -25.39 -30.46
N GLU A 235 15.26 -25.74 -29.58
CA GLU A 235 14.02 -24.97 -29.38
C GLU A 235 14.20 -23.69 -28.55
N ILE A 236 15.22 -23.61 -27.70
CA ILE A 236 15.42 -22.50 -26.74
C ILE A 236 15.37 -21.11 -27.41
N PRO A 237 16.11 -20.82 -28.50
CA PRO A 237 16.10 -19.50 -29.14
C PRO A 237 14.69 -19.04 -29.56
N TYR A 238 13.83 -20.00 -29.93
CA TYR A 238 12.51 -19.73 -30.50
C TYR A 238 11.42 -19.69 -29.43
N LYS A 239 11.40 -20.62 -28.48
CA LYS A 239 10.30 -20.79 -27.51
C LYS A 239 10.59 -20.27 -26.11
N TYR A 240 11.85 -20.04 -25.75
CA TYR A 240 12.25 -19.69 -24.39
C TYR A 240 12.95 -18.33 -24.32
N TYR A 241 12.91 -17.71 -23.13
CA TYR A 241 13.77 -16.58 -22.77
C TYR A 241 14.86 -17.02 -21.80
N THR A 242 16.09 -16.53 -22.02
CA THR A 242 17.13 -16.50 -20.98
C THR A 242 16.91 -15.30 -20.05
N VAL A 243 17.44 -15.39 -18.82
CA VAL A 243 17.39 -14.25 -17.87
C VAL A 243 17.98 -12.97 -18.47
N LYS A 244 19.05 -13.08 -19.27
CA LYS A 244 19.67 -11.94 -19.96
C LYS A 244 18.71 -11.32 -20.98
N GLN A 245 18.04 -12.14 -21.78
CA GLN A 245 17.04 -11.67 -22.74
C GLN A 245 15.85 -10.99 -22.05
N ILE A 246 15.38 -11.51 -20.92
CA ILE A 246 14.30 -10.89 -20.13
C ILE A 246 14.71 -9.50 -19.66
N ILE A 247 15.88 -9.38 -19.04
CA ILE A 247 16.40 -8.10 -18.51
C ILE A 247 16.47 -7.06 -19.63
N LYS A 248 17.03 -7.44 -20.79
CA LYS A 248 17.21 -6.53 -21.92
C LYS A 248 15.89 -6.16 -22.59
N LYS A 249 15.02 -7.14 -22.87
CA LYS A 249 13.75 -6.95 -23.58
C LYS A 249 12.71 -6.18 -22.76
N PHE A 250 12.60 -6.47 -21.47
CA PHE A 250 11.59 -5.86 -20.60
C PHE A 250 12.14 -4.71 -19.73
N ASN A 251 13.44 -4.39 -19.85
CA ASN A 251 14.15 -3.38 -19.06
C ASN A 251 13.93 -3.56 -17.54
N LEU A 252 14.19 -4.78 -17.05
CA LEU A 252 13.94 -5.16 -15.66
C LEU A 252 15.23 -5.38 -14.88
N HIS A 253 15.22 -5.01 -13.60
CA HIS A 253 16.35 -5.29 -12.71
C HIS A 253 16.51 -6.80 -12.48
N ARG A 254 17.75 -7.29 -12.46
CA ARG A 254 18.08 -8.72 -12.30
C ARG A 254 17.45 -9.35 -11.05
N CYS A 255 17.44 -8.63 -9.92
CA CYS A 255 16.81 -9.12 -8.68
C CYS A 255 15.31 -9.36 -8.83
N PHE A 256 14.62 -8.52 -9.60
CA PHE A 256 13.19 -8.66 -9.84
C PHE A 256 12.90 -9.91 -10.68
N VAL A 257 13.65 -10.10 -11.77
CA VAL A 257 13.53 -11.28 -12.63
C VAL A 257 13.79 -12.55 -11.83
N ASN A 258 14.84 -12.57 -11.00
CA ASN A 258 15.15 -13.71 -10.16
C ASN A 258 14.03 -14.05 -9.18
N ARG A 259 13.41 -13.03 -8.57
CA ARG A 259 12.26 -13.22 -7.68
C ARG A 259 11.05 -13.79 -8.41
N CYS A 260 10.74 -13.29 -9.61
CA CYS A 260 9.66 -13.85 -10.43
C CYS A 260 9.88 -15.33 -10.74
N LEU A 261 11.09 -15.70 -11.16
CA LEU A 261 11.43 -17.10 -11.48
C LEU A 261 11.44 -17.99 -10.24
N ASN A 262 11.86 -17.50 -9.08
CA ASN A 262 11.97 -18.32 -7.87
C ASN A 262 10.66 -18.45 -7.07
N GLU A 263 9.83 -17.41 -7.06
CA GLU A 263 8.61 -17.38 -6.22
C GLU A 263 7.34 -17.65 -7.01
N ASN A 264 7.28 -17.23 -8.29
CA ASN A 264 6.03 -17.25 -9.07
C ASN A 264 6.05 -18.24 -10.23
N LEU A 265 7.23 -18.56 -10.77
CA LEU A 265 7.40 -19.42 -11.95
C LEU A 265 8.43 -20.54 -11.71
N HIS A 266 8.58 -20.98 -10.47
CA HIS A 266 9.61 -21.95 -10.09
C HIS A 266 9.45 -23.27 -10.84
N GLU A 267 8.22 -23.79 -10.92
CA GLU A 267 7.90 -25.06 -11.60
C GLU A 267 8.04 -24.99 -13.12
N GLN A 268 7.87 -23.80 -13.70
CA GLN A 268 7.96 -23.54 -15.14
C GLN A 268 9.38 -23.17 -15.59
N THR A 269 10.30 -22.95 -14.65
CA THR A 269 11.69 -22.56 -14.94
C THR A 269 12.55 -23.80 -15.12
N LYS A 270 13.12 -23.96 -16.31
CA LYS A 270 14.08 -25.04 -16.62
C LYS A 270 15.52 -24.54 -16.51
N TRP A 271 16.43 -25.44 -16.14
CA TRP A 271 17.86 -25.17 -16.14
C TRP A 271 18.55 -25.90 -17.28
N VAL A 272 19.39 -25.17 -17.99
CA VAL A 272 20.12 -25.67 -19.15
C VAL A 272 21.55 -25.14 -19.10
N VAL A 273 22.50 -25.88 -19.68
CA VAL A 273 23.85 -25.38 -19.87
C VAL A 273 23.92 -24.76 -21.26
N LEU A 274 24.21 -23.47 -21.33
CA LEU A 274 24.48 -22.75 -22.58
C LEU A 274 25.88 -22.15 -22.50
N VAL A 275 26.73 -22.42 -23.50
CA VAL A 275 28.10 -21.88 -23.57
C VAL A 275 28.87 -22.14 -22.25
N GLN A 276 28.83 -23.38 -21.76
CA GLN A 276 29.51 -23.83 -20.53
C GLN A 276 29.03 -23.16 -19.22
N GLN A 277 27.90 -22.45 -19.22
CA GLN A 277 27.29 -21.87 -18.01
C GLN A 277 25.87 -22.41 -17.81
N ILE A 278 25.53 -22.71 -16.56
CA ILE A 278 24.16 -23.10 -16.18
C ILE A 278 23.29 -21.83 -16.18
N GLU A 279 22.39 -21.73 -17.15
CA GLU A 279 21.41 -20.65 -17.26
C GLU A 279 19.99 -21.16 -16.95
N ARG A 280 19.13 -20.22 -16.51
CA ARG A 280 17.68 -20.47 -16.38
C ARG A 280 16.99 -20.02 -17.65
N VAL A 281 16.10 -20.86 -18.14
CA VAL A 281 15.23 -20.58 -19.26
C VAL A 281 13.78 -20.78 -18.86
N ILE A 282 12.91 -19.96 -19.45
CA ILE A 282 11.46 -20.03 -19.22
C ILE A 282 10.73 -19.81 -20.54
N LEU A 283 9.58 -20.46 -20.73
CA LEU A 283 8.74 -20.24 -21.90
C LEU A 283 8.38 -18.76 -22.03
N LYS A 284 8.44 -18.25 -23.26
CA LYS A 284 8.14 -16.84 -23.55
C LYS A 284 6.74 -16.45 -23.07
N SER A 285 5.75 -17.32 -23.33
CA SER A 285 4.34 -17.14 -22.94
C SER A 285 4.16 -17.00 -21.43
N ASP A 286 4.84 -17.83 -20.64
CA ASP A 286 4.62 -17.92 -19.19
C ASP A 286 5.16 -16.67 -18.48
N PHE A 287 6.35 -16.23 -18.91
CA PHE A 287 6.93 -15.00 -18.38
C PHE A 287 6.12 -13.77 -18.80
N GLU A 288 5.67 -13.71 -20.06
CA GLU A 288 4.83 -12.61 -20.56
C GLU A 288 3.49 -12.53 -19.80
N ALA A 289 2.81 -13.66 -19.57
CA ALA A 289 1.56 -13.71 -18.80
C ALA A 289 1.73 -13.24 -17.35
N LEU A 290 2.83 -13.61 -16.68
CA LEU A 290 3.15 -13.09 -15.35
C LEU A 290 3.47 -11.59 -15.39
N PHE A 291 4.26 -11.17 -16.39
CA PHE A 291 4.67 -9.78 -16.53
C PHE A 291 3.47 -8.86 -16.80
N GLU A 292 2.49 -9.29 -17.60
CA GLU A 292 1.25 -8.56 -17.80
C GLU A 292 0.46 -8.39 -16.50
N LYS A 293 0.35 -9.45 -15.68
CA LYS A 293 -0.29 -9.36 -14.34
C LYS A 293 0.45 -8.40 -13.43
N PHE A 294 1.78 -8.48 -13.39
CA PHE A 294 2.60 -7.61 -12.57
C PHE A 294 2.55 -6.16 -13.03
N ASP A 295 2.59 -5.90 -14.33
CA ASP A 295 2.54 -4.54 -14.86
C ASP A 295 1.16 -3.91 -14.67
N LYS A 296 0.08 -4.70 -14.80
CA LYS A 296 -1.27 -4.26 -14.43
C LYS A 296 -1.33 -3.83 -12.96
N TYR A 297 -0.76 -4.62 -12.05
CA TYR A 297 -0.68 -4.29 -10.63
C TYR A 297 0.20 -3.05 -10.35
N ARG A 298 1.34 -2.93 -11.05
CA ARG A 298 2.25 -1.78 -10.96
C ARG A 298 1.55 -0.48 -11.42
N LEU A 299 0.82 -0.53 -12.53
CA LEU A 299 0.02 0.58 -13.05
C LEU A 299 -1.16 0.94 -12.12
N GLU A 300 -1.70 -0.03 -11.37
CA GLU A 300 -2.73 0.20 -10.34
C GLU A 300 -2.18 0.89 -9.10
N LYS A 301 -0.88 0.74 -8.78
CA LYS A 301 -0.22 1.41 -7.65
C LYS A 301 0.48 2.73 -8.01
N MET A 302 0.86 2.96 -9.26
CA MET A 302 1.48 4.22 -9.69
C MET A 302 0.52 5.40 -9.49
N THR A 303 0.92 6.40 -8.71
CA THR A 303 0.11 7.58 -8.40
C THR A 303 0.25 8.71 -9.43
N ASP A 304 1.37 8.73 -10.15
CA ASP A 304 1.70 9.77 -11.12
C ASP A 304 1.17 9.43 -12.52
N PRO A 305 0.23 10.23 -13.09
CA PRO A 305 -0.27 10.05 -14.44
C PRO A 305 0.82 10.09 -15.53
N HIS A 306 1.87 10.89 -15.36
CA HIS A 306 2.94 11.01 -16.33
C HIS A 306 3.75 9.72 -16.45
N LEU A 307 4.12 9.14 -15.29
CA LEU A 307 4.83 7.86 -15.23
C LEU A 307 3.98 6.69 -15.77
N ILE A 308 2.67 6.73 -15.61
CA ILE A 308 1.75 5.75 -16.21
C ILE A 308 1.83 5.80 -17.73
N PHE A 309 1.77 7.00 -18.32
CA PHE A 309 1.89 7.17 -19.77
C PHE A 309 3.25 6.70 -20.28
N LEU A 310 4.34 7.14 -19.65
CA LEU A 310 5.71 6.75 -20.03
C LEU A 310 5.91 5.23 -19.95
N ASN A 311 5.39 4.56 -18.92
CA ASN A 311 5.51 3.10 -18.79
C ASN A 311 4.84 2.37 -19.96
N VAL A 312 3.67 2.82 -20.41
CA VAL A 312 3.01 2.26 -21.60
C VAL A 312 3.81 2.60 -22.86
N ALA A 313 4.28 3.84 -22.97
CA ALA A 313 4.98 4.33 -24.15
C ALA A 313 6.35 3.66 -24.38
N LEU A 314 7.09 3.35 -23.32
CA LEU A 314 8.40 2.68 -23.39
C LEU A 314 8.33 1.23 -23.88
N LYS A 315 7.14 0.62 -23.88
CA LYS A 315 6.93 -0.76 -24.35
C LYS A 315 6.58 -0.86 -25.83
N ILE A 316 6.36 0.28 -26.47
CA ILE A 316 5.93 0.34 -27.85
C ILE A 316 7.18 0.51 -28.72
N GLU A 317 7.43 -0.45 -29.60
CA GLU A 317 8.44 -0.32 -30.65
C GLU A 317 8.00 0.77 -31.63
N VAL A 318 8.94 1.65 -31.98
CA VAL A 318 8.65 2.84 -32.79
C VAL A 318 9.31 2.65 -34.15
N PRO A 319 8.53 2.54 -35.23
CA PRO A 319 9.08 2.54 -36.57
C PRO A 319 9.85 3.84 -36.85
N THR A 320 10.99 3.75 -37.51
CA THR A 320 11.87 4.90 -37.80
C THR A 320 11.16 6.01 -38.56
N TYR A 321 10.18 5.66 -39.40
CA TYR A 321 9.38 6.57 -40.21
C TYR A 321 8.21 7.23 -39.46
N LEU A 322 8.00 6.97 -38.16
CA LEU A 322 6.95 7.60 -37.31
C LEU A 322 7.51 8.49 -36.20
N THR A 323 8.77 8.91 -36.34
CA THR A 323 9.49 9.65 -35.30
C THR A 323 8.85 11.01 -35.01
N GLN A 324 8.35 11.70 -36.04
CA GLN A 324 7.74 13.02 -35.90
C GLN A 324 6.40 12.94 -35.16
N THR A 325 5.52 12.01 -35.57
CA THR A 325 4.22 11.78 -34.93
C THR A 325 4.41 11.43 -33.46
N LYS A 326 5.40 10.59 -33.12
CA LYS A 326 5.70 10.26 -31.73
C LYS A 326 6.12 11.50 -30.93
N SER A 327 7.07 12.28 -31.43
CA SER A 327 7.59 13.45 -30.70
C SER A 327 6.46 14.44 -30.38
N LEU A 328 5.68 14.80 -31.39
CA LEU A 328 4.55 15.72 -31.24
C LEU A 328 3.44 15.13 -30.34
N TYR A 329 3.24 13.82 -30.36
CA TYR A 329 2.28 13.16 -29.48
C TYR A 329 2.71 13.23 -28.00
N PHE A 330 4.00 13.06 -27.71
CA PHE A 330 4.51 13.19 -26.35
C PHE A 330 4.34 14.63 -25.83
N GLU A 331 4.61 15.63 -26.65
CA GLU A 331 4.38 17.04 -26.31
C GLU A 331 2.90 17.32 -26.05
N PHE A 332 2.01 16.84 -26.93
CA PHE A 332 0.56 16.93 -26.75
C PHE A 332 0.10 16.33 -25.41
N VAL A 333 0.55 15.10 -25.09
CA VAL A 333 0.18 14.43 -23.84
C VAL A 333 0.71 15.20 -22.63
N ASN A 334 1.94 15.69 -22.67
CA ASN A 334 2.54 16.48 -21.59
C ASN A 334 1.74 17.77 -21.36
N LEU A 335 1.38 18.50 -22.43
CA LEU A 335 0.53 19.68 -22.35
C LEU A 335 -0.84 19.37 -21.73
N LYS A 336 -1.50 18.29 -22.16
CA LYS A 336 -2.81 17.88 -21.62
C LYS A 336 -2.75 17.44 -20.17
N GLN A 337 -1.66 16.80 -19.74
CA GLN A 337 -1.46 16.40 -18.34
C GLN A 337 -1.23 17.63 -17.46
N ASN A 338 -0.35 18.55 -17.87
CA ASN A 338 0.00 19.75 -17.10
C ASN A 338 -1.16 20.75 -16.97
N THR A 339 -2.05 20.81 -17.97
CA THR A 339 -3.23 21.70 -17.96
C THR A 339 -4.46 21.10 -17.28
N SER A 340 -4.41 19.83 -16.86
CA SER A 340 -5.59 19.12 -16.35
C SER A 340 -5.95 19.51 -14.91
N LYS A 341 -7.16 20.04 -14.71
CA LYS A 341 -7.76 20.26 -13.38
C LYS A 341 -8.56 19.05 -12.87
N ALA A 342 -8.50 17.91 -13.56
CA ALA A 342 -9.25 16.71 -13.20
C ALA A 342 -8.69 16.04 -11.94
N SER A 343 -9.46 15.16 -11.29
CA SER A 343 -8.97 14.37 -10.15
C SER A 343 -7.79 13.47 -10.55
N LYS A 344 -6.89 13.15 -9.61
CA LYS A 344 -5.74 12.26 -9.88
C LYS A 344 -6.16 10.92 -10.50
N ASP A 345 -7.23 10.30 -10.03
CA ASP A 345 -7.72 9.05 -10.62
C ASP A 345 -8.20 9.22 -12.06
N SER A 346 -8.89 10.32 -12.37
CA SER A 346 -9.29 10.64 -13.73
C SER A 346 -8.08 10.92 -14.64
N GLN A 347 -7.06 11.61 -14.12
CA GLN A 347 -5.82 11.86 -14.85
C GLN A 347 -5.08 10.54 -15.12
N ARG A 348 -5.02 9.62 -14.15
CA ARG A 348 -4.43 8.27 -14.31
C ARG A 348 -5.15 7.46 -15.38
N MET A 349 -6.49 7.48 -15.40
CA MET A 349 -7.25 6.80 -16.45
C MET A 349 -6.96 7.40 -17.83
N LYS A 350 -6.95 8.73 -17.96
CA LYS A 350 -6.59 9.40 -19.22
C LYS A 350 -5.16 9.09 -19.67
N ALA A 351 -4.20 9.01 -18.76
CA ALA A 351 -2.83 8.63 -19.09
C ALA A 351 -2.74 7.23 -19.71
N ARG A 352 -3.54 6.27 -19.22
CA ARG A 352 -3.65 4.94 -19.85
C ARG A 352 -4.29 5.03 -21.23
N GLU A 353 -5.34 5.81 -21.39
CA GLU A 353 -5.97 6.04 -22.70
C GLU A 353 -5.01 6.67 -23.72
N TYR A 354 -4.14 7.60 -23.30
CA TYR A 354 -3.09 8.16 -24.14
C TYR A 354 -2.06 7.11 -24.54
N GLY A 355 -1.66 6.22 -23.62
CA GLY A 355 -0.78 5.10 -23.93
C GLY A 355 -1.38 4.14 -24.97
N PHE A 356 -2.66 3.80 -24.86
CA PHE A 356 -3.35 2.96 -25.84
C PHE A 356 -3.48 3.63 -27.21
N LEU A 357 -3.74 4.94 -27.25
CA LEU A 357 -3.77 5.68 -28.51
C LEU A 357 -2.38 5.71 -29.15
N LEU A 358 -1.31 5.91 -28.37
CA LEU A 358 0.07 5.82 -28.90
C LEU A 358 0.33 4.45 -29.55
N GLN A 359 -0.09 3.36 -28.93
CA GLN A 359 0.07 2.01 -29.50
C GLN A 359 -0.64 1.86 -30.85
N TYR A 360 -1.79 2.53 -31.02
CA TYR A 360 -2.50 2.56 -32.29
C TYR A 360 -1.78 3.43 -33.33
N LEU A 361 -1.27 4.60 -32.92
CA LEU A 361 -0.53 5.51 -33.79
C LEU A 361 0.79 4.93 -34.30
N MET A 362 1.48 4.09 -33.50
CA MET A 362 2.75 3.46 -33.92
C MET A 362 2.56 2.30 -34.91
N LYS A 363 1.33 2.00 -35.32
CA LYS A 363 1.01 1.01 -36.37
C LYS A 363 0.64 1.64 -37.71
N LEU A 364 0.73 2.98 -37.82
CA LEU A 364 0.44 3.68 -39.06
C LEU A 364 1.52 3.40 -40.11
N GLU A 365 1.15 3.54 -41.38
CA GLU A 365 2.05 3.33 -42.53
C GLU A 365 2.95 4.53 -42.83
N LYS A 366 2.57 5.73 -42.36
CA LYS A 366 3.28 7.01 -42.58
C LYS A 366 3.01 7.99 -41.43
N GLU A 367 3.75 9.09 -41.38
CA GLU A 367 3.52 10.15 -40.38
C GLU A 367 2.10 10.71 -40.52
N LEU A 368 1.47 11.00 -39.37
CA LEU A 368 0.08 11.44 -39.34
C LEU A 368 -0.14 12.80 -40.04
N SER A 369 0.91 13.62 -40.12
CA SER A 369 0.95 14.89 -40.87
C SER A 369 0.74 14.70 -42.39
N TYR A 370 1.10 13.54 -42.95
CA TYR A 370 0.96 13.23 -44.38
C TYR A 370 -0.34 12.50 -44.74
N PHE A 371 -1.25 12.29 -43.78
CA PHE A 371 -2.56 11.70 -44.06
C PHE A 371 -3.47 12.71 -44.78
N THR A 372 -4.26 12.22 -45.74
CA THR A 372 -5.35 12.96 -46.37
C THR A 372 -6.61 12.89 -45.52
N ASP A 373 -7.56 13.81 -45.77
CA ASP A 373 -8.84 13.81 -45.06
C ASP A 373 -9.64 12.50 -45.24
N SER A 374 -9.54 11.86 -46.40
CA SER A 374 -10.17 10.55 -46.67
C SER A 374 -9.57 9.43 -45.81
N GLU A 375 -8.25 9.38 -45.68
CA GLU A 375 -7.54 8.39 -44.86
C GLU A 375 -7.84 8.61 -43.37
N LEU A 376 -7.89 9.87 -42.91
CA LEU A 376 -8.28 10.19 -41.53
C LEU A 376 -9.73 9.82 -41.23
N LYS A 377 -10.67 10.04 -42.16
CA LYS A 377 -12.06 9.59 -42.01
C LYS A 377 -12.13 8.07 -41.85
N TRP A 378 -11.33 7.32 -42.60
CA TRP A 378 -11.24 5.87 -42.44
C TRP A 378 -10.64 5.48 -41.08
N LEU A 379 -9.53 6.10 -40.67
CA LEU A 379 -8.88 5.89 -39.38
C LEU A 379 -9.83 6.15 -38.20
N LEU A 380 -10.59 7.26 -38.25
CA LEU A 380 -11.57 7.62 -37.24
C LEU A 380 -12.77 6.65 -37.22
N ARG A 381 -13.12 6.02 -38.35
CA ARG A 381 -14.16 4.99 -38.39
C ARG A 381 -13.68 3.69 -37.75
N THR A 382 -12.47 3.24 -38.06
CA THR A 382 -11.88 1.98 -37.59
C THR A 382 -11.36 2.03 -36.15
N THR A 383 -11.18 3.23 -35.57
CA THR A 383 -10.78 3.37 -34.16
C THR A 383 -11.82 2.75 -33.20
N VAL A 384 -11.34 1.92 -32.26
CA VAL A 384 -12.17 0.97 -31.49
C VAL A 384 -13.14 1.61 -30.48
N ASN A 385 -12.78 2.74 -29.85
CA ASN A 385 -13.56 3.36 -28.77
C ASN A 385 -13.70 4.89 -28.95
N THR A 386 -14.87 5.44 -28.61
CA THR A 386 -15.18 6.88 -28.55
C THR A 386 -14.16 7.72 -27.78
N ASN A 387 -13.60 7.23 -26.67
CA ASN A 387 -12.57 7.97 -25.91
C ASN A 387 -11.26 8.09 -26.70
N LEU A 388 -10.83 7.02 -27.37
CA LEU A 388 -9.65 7.05 -28.24
C LEU A 388 -9.88 7.98 -29.43
N LYS A 389 -11.06 7.93 -30.06
CA LYS A 389 -11.45 8.88 -31.12
C LYS A 389 -11.37 10.33 -30.65
N ARG A 390 -11.86 10.62 -29.44
CA ARG A 390 -11.82 11.97 -28.87
C ARG A 390 -10.38 12.45 -28.64
N ASN A 391 -9.52 11.58 -28.12
CA ASN A 391 -8.11 11.90 -27.90
C ASN A 391 -7.36 12.07 -29.24
N LEU A 392 -7.67 11.25 -30.24
CA LEU A 392 -7.11 11.34 -31.59
C LEU A 392 -7.53 12.65 -32.26
N ILE A 393 -8.81 13.02 -32.24
CA ILE A 393 -9.29 14.32 -32.75
C ILE A 393 -8.59 15.48 -32.04
N GLY A 394 -8.43 15.39 -30.71
CA GLY A 394 -7.69 16.40 -29.96
C GLY A 394 -6.22 16.51 -30.38
N PHE A 395 -5.59 15.40 -30.75
CA PHE A 395 -4.23 15.38 -31.26
C PHE A 395 -4.13 15.88 -32.71
N LEU A 396 -5.08 15.55 -33.58
CA LEU A 396 -5.13 16.08 -34.96
C LEU A 396 -5.23 17.60 -34.99
N LEU A 397 -6.05 18.18 -34.09
CA LEU A 397 -6.14 19.63 -33.93
C LEU A 397 -4.81 20.24 -33.46
N TYR A 398 -4.12 19.57 -32.53
CA TYR A 398 -2.80 20.00 -32.07
C TYR A 398 -1.76 19.91 -33.20
N LEU A 399 -1.78 18.86 -34.04
CA LEU A 399 -0.89 18.74 -35.19
C LEU A 399 -1.08 19.89 -36.18
N GLN A 400 -2.33 20.26 -36.50
CA GLN A 400 -2.63 21.41 -37.36
C GLN A 400 -2.07 22.74 -36.82
N GLU A 401 -1.90 22.86 -35.51
CA GLU A 401 -1.34 24.05 -34.87
C GLU A 401 0.20 24.06 -34.83
N GLN A 402 0.84 22.89 -34.80
CA GLN A 402 2.30 22.76 -34.60
C GLN A 402 3.09 22.45 -35.87
N THR A 403 2.45 21.96 -36.92
CA THR A 403 3.13 21.49 -38.14
C THR A 403 2.24 21.62 -39.37
N SER A 404 2.84 21.73 -40.55
CA SER A 404 2.12 21.68 -41.82
C SER A 404 1.55 20.29 -42.07
N THR A 405 0.21 20.20 -42.17
CA THR A 405 -0.51 18.95 -42.41
C THR A 405 -1.10 18.91 -43.82
N VAL A 406 -1.19 17.72 -44.42
CA VAL A 406 -1.87 17.49 -45.70
C VAL A 406 -3.39 17.58 -45.55
N PHE A 407 -3.92 17.07 -44.44
CA PHE A 407 -5.33 17.18 -44.11
C PHE A 407 -5.68 18.59 -43.62
N VAL A 408 -6.87 19.07 -44.00
CA VAL A 408 -7.32 20.45 -43.73
C VAL A 408 -8.62 20.46 -42.92
N GLU A 409 -9.43 19.40 -42.96
CA GLU A 409 -10.69 19.39 -42.25
C GLU A 409 -10.51 19.35 -40.73
N LYS A 410 -11.50 19.90 -40.01
CA LYS A 410 -11.59 19.82 -38.55
C LYS A 410 -12.65 18.80 -38.15
N TYR A 411 -12.22 17.78 -37.43
CA TYR A 411 -13.07 16.66 -37.03
C TYR A 411 -13.76 16.92 -35.69
N ARG A 412 -15.02 16.49 -35.57
CA ARG A 412 -15.76 16.47 -34.30
C ARG A 412 -16.59 15.18 -34.22
N ILE A 413 -16.75 14.66 -33.01
CA ILE A 413 -17.67 13.55 -32.76
C ILE A 413 -19.08 14.15 -32.71
N SER A 414 -19.98 13.70 -33.58
CA SER A 414 -21.39 14.04 -33.44
C SER A 414 -21.91 13.35 -32.17
N GLU A 415 -22.27 14.15 -31.17
CA GLU A 415 -23.11 13.63 -30.10
C GLU A 415 -24.43 13.28 -30.76
N LYS A 416 -24.83 12.00 -30.75
CA LYS A 416 -26.24 11.67 -30.99
C LYS A 416 -27.02 12.59 -30.07
N GLN A 417 -27.84 13.47 -30.62
CA GLN A 417 -28.86 14.15 -29.85
C GLN A 417 -29.78 13.05 -29.34
N LEU A 418 -29.43 12.47 -28.19
CA LEU A 418 -30.38 11.79 -27.36
C LEU A 418 -31.44 12.85 -27.12
N LYS A 419 -32.66 12.65 -27.65
CA LYS A 419 -33.83 13.42 -27.23
C LYS A 419 -33.66 13.65 -25.74
N PRO A 420 -33.73 14.89 -25.23
CA PRO A 420 -33.48 15.16 -23.82
C PRO A 420 -34.35 14.18 -23.05
N LYS A 421 -33.72 13.16 -22.45
CA LYS A 421 -34.45 12.23 -21.59
C LYS A 421 -35.11 13.14 -20.58
N GLU A 422 -36.43 13.09 -20.48
CA GLU A 422 -37.14 13.66 -19.33
C GLU A 422 -36.32 13.33 -18.10
N LYS A 423 -36.05 14.35 -17.29
CA LYS A 423 -35.09 14.23 -16.19
C LYS A 423 -35.56 13.10 -15.30
N ASP A 424 -34.89 11.95 -15.41
CA ASP A 424 -35.20 10.74 -14.67
C ASP A 424 -35.12 11.05 -13.16
N ILE A 425 -36.29 11.05 -12.52
CA ILE A 425 -36.55 11.24 -11.08
C ILE A 425 -37.45 10.09 -10.61
N TYR A 426 -37.36 9.73 -9.33
CA TYR A 426 -38.33 8.85 -8.69
C TYR A 426 -39.66 9.58 -8.56
N SER A 427 -40.77 8.83 -8.58
CA SER A 427 -42.07 9.41 -8.23
C SER A 427 -42.10 9.82 -6.76
N TYR A 428 -43.11 10.60 -6.38
CA TYR A 428 -43.23 11.10 -5.01
C TYR A 428 -43.44 9.93 -4.04
N ASP A 429 -44.29 8.99 -4.41
CA ASP A 429 -44.59 7.80 -3.61
C ASP A 429 -43.37 6.88 -3.48
N GLU A 430 -42.60 6.69 -4.56
CA GLU A 430 -41.32 5.97 -4.49
C GLU A 430 -40.34 6.68 -3.56
N PHE A 431 -40.23 8.00 -3.64
CA PHE A 431 -39.30 8.76 -2.81
C PHE A 431 -39.67 8.69 -1.32
N ILE A 432 -40.96 8.89 -0.98
CA ILE A 432 -41.46 8.85 0.39
C ILE A 432 -41.38 7.45 0.98
N SER A 433 -41.74 6.41 0.21
CA SER A 433 -41.64 5.02 0.70
C SER A 433 -40.20 4.64 1.06
N ILE A 434 -39.22 5.02 0.24
CA ILE A 434 -37.79 4.79 0.54
C ILE A 434 -37.38 5.58 1.80
N GLN A 435 -37.87 6.80 1.98
CA GLN A 435 -37.58 7.62 3.15
C GLN A 435 -38.14 7.01 4.43
N GLN A 436 -39.41 6.61 4.43
CA GLN A 436 -40.06 5.96 5.57
C GLN A 436 -39.39 4.64 5.92
N TYR A 437 -39.12 3.81 4.91
CA TYR A 437 -38.40 2.55 5.09
C TYR A 437 -37.02 2.78 5.70
N SER A 438 -36.25 3.73 5.17
CA SER A 438 -34.91 4.06 5.69
C SER A 438 -34.91 4.61 7.12
N LYS A 439 -36.04 5.18 7.58
CA LYS A 439 -36.21 5.75 8.93
C LYS A 439 -36.46 4.66 9.99
N ASP A 440 -36.97 3.49 9.59
CA ASP A 440 -37.30 2.39 10.50
C ASP A 440 -36.04 1.70 11.05
N ILE A 441 -35.64 2.10 12.25
CA ILE A 441 -34.45 1.56 12.92
C ILE A 441 -34.63 0.08 13.26
N GLU A 442 -35.81 -0.32 13.75
CA GLU A 442 -36.06 -1.65 14.28
C GLU A 442 -36.01 -2.70 13.17
N HIS A 443 -36.55 -2.39 12.00
CA HIS A 443 -36.46 -3.24 10.84
C HIS A 443 -35.02 -3.47 10.37
N HIS A 444 -34.17 -2.44 10.45
CA HIS A 444 -32.85 -2.44 9.85
C HIS A 444 -31.72 -2.89 10.78
N ILE A 445 -31.85 -2.64 12.09
CA ILE A 445 -30.73 -2.76 13.03
C ILE A 445 -30.16 -4.17 13.08
N GLY A 446 -31.01 -5.22 13.10
CA GLY A 446 -30.55 -6.61 13.14
C GLY A 446 -29.70 -7.00 11.93
N HIS A 447 -30.08 -6.56 10.73
CA HIS A 447 -29.31 -6.79 9.51
C HIS A 447 -28.03 -5.95 9.46
N ALA A 448 -28.10 -4.69 9.91
CA ALA A 448 -26.98 -3.77 9.94
C ALA A 448 -25.88 -4.22 10.91
N LEU A 449 -26.23 -4.77 12.08
CA LEU A 449 -25.25 -5.33 13.03
C LEU A 449 -24.50 -6.54 12.45
N ARG A 450 -25.18 -7.39 11.67
CA ARG A 450 -24.60 -8.60 11.07
C ARG A 450 -23.78 -8.32 9.80
N SER A 451 -24.20 -7.34 8.99
CA SER A 451 -23.61 -7.05 7.68
C SER A 451 -23.14 -5.61 7.56
N ARG A 452 -21.82 -5.44 7.44
CA ARG A 452 -21.21 -4.15 7.11
C ARG A 452 -21.76 -3.57 5.81
N ASN A 453 -21.96 -4.42 4.80
CA ASN A 453 -22.44 -3.96 3.49
C ASN A 453 -23.87 -3.43 3.57
N TYR A 454 -24.71 -4.08 4.38
CA TYR A 454 -26.07 -3.61 4.64
C TYR A 454 -26.05 -2.27 5.36
N ALA A 455 -25.31 -2.15 6.47
CA ALA A 455 -25.17 -0.89 7.22
C ALA A 455 -24.66 0.25 6.34
N THR A 456 -23.66 -0.03 5.49
CA THR A 456 -23.10 0.94 4.54
C THR A 456 -24.14 1.36 3.50
N THR A 457 -24.93 0.42 2.98
CA THR A 457 -25.97 0.69 1.98
C THR A 457 -27.10 1.51 2.59
N TRP A 458 -27.51 1.16 3.81
CA TRP A 458 -28.52 1.89 4.59
C TRP A 458 -28.09 3.35 4.79
N LEU A 459 -26.91 3.58 5.36
CA LEU A 459 -26.37 4.93 5.55
C LEU A 459 -26.26 5.68 4.22
N TYR A 460 -25.70 5.04 3.18
CA TYR A 460 -25.49 5.69 1.89
C TYR A 460 -26.80 6.16 1.23
N ILE A 461 -27.87 5.36 1.29
CA ILE A 461 -29.17 5.73 0.73
C ILE A 461 -29.80 6.84 1.57
N SER A 462 -29.80 6.73 2.90
CA SER A 462 -30.36 7.76 3.79
C SER A 462 -29.66 9.11 3.66
N LEU A 463 -28.36 9.11 3.35
CA LEU A 463 -27.62 10.33 3.04
C LEU A 463 -28.12 11.02 1.76
N HIS A 464 -28.51 10.28 0.72
CA HIS A 464 -29.10 10.87 -0.50
C HIS A 464 -30.51 11.42 -0.27
N LEU A 465 -31.21 10.95 0.77
CA LEU A 465 -32.55 11.43 1.13
C LEU A 465 -32.51 12.71 1.98
N THR A 466 -31.34 13.08 2.50
CA THR A 466 -31.15 14.21 3.41
C THR A 466 -30.17 15.25 2.89
N ASN A 467 -29.32 14.91 1.93
CA ASN A 467 -28.26 15.78 1.44
C ASN A 467 -28.13 15.70 -0.08
N ALA A 468 -27.95 16.85 -0.73
CA ALA A 468 -27.76 16.95 -2.17
C ALA A 468 -26.32 16.68 -2.63
N TRP A 469 -25.54 15.89 -1.89
CA TRP A 469 -24.12 15.68 -2.19
C TRP A 469 -23.91 14.66 -3.30
N ARG A 470 -22.73 14.71 -3.93
CA ARG A 470 -22.35 13.67 -4.90
C ARG A 470 -22.00 12.40 -4.14
N SER A 471 -22.22 11.26 -4.80
CA SER A 471 -21.79 9.94 -4.31
C SER A 471 -20.36 9.97 -3.78
N SER A 472 -19.44 10.59 -4.53
CA SER A 472 -18.01 10.67 -4.18
C SER A 472 -17.71 11.49 -2.93
N ASP A 473 -18.58 12.44 -2.58
CA ASP A 473 -18.43 13.28 -1.39
C ASP A 473 -18.82 12.46 -0.14
N PHE A 474 -19.91 11.69 -0.19
CA PHE A 474 -20.31 10.79 0.90
C PHE A 474 -19.22 9.76 1.24
N LEU A 475 -18.51 9.22 0.23
CA LEU A 475 -17.45 8.24 0.47
C LEU A 475 -16.24 8.78 1.24
N ARG A 476 -16.10 10.10 1.30
CA ARG A 476 -15.02 10.77 2.01
C ARG A 476 -15.47 11.28 3.37
N LEU A 477 -16.67 10.90 3.83
CA LEU A 477 -17.11 11.21 5.18
C LEU A 477 -16.05 10.74 6.18
N PRO A 478 -15.58 11.63 7.06
CA PRO A 478 -14.59 11.29 8.08
C PRO A 478 -15.20 10.32 9.09
N THR A 479 -14.32 9.66 9.84
CA THR A 479 -14.73 8.80 10.97
C THR A 479 -15.17 9.66 12.14
N VAL A 480 -16.04 9.11 12.99
CA VAL A 480 -16.49 9.75 14.23
C VAL A 480 -15.91 9.03 15.44
N ASP A 481 -15.75 9.77 16.52
CA ASP A 481 -15.45 9.22 17.82
C ASP A 481 -16.73 8.87 18.57
N ILE A 482 -17.04 7.57 18.57
CA ILE A 482 -18.20 7.01 19.29
C ILE A 482 -17.89 6.75 20.78
N SER A 483 -16.64 6.92 21.24
CA SER A 483 -16.32 6.75 22.67
C SER A 483 -16.97 7.83 23.54
N LEU A 484 -17.19 9.02 22.98
CA LEU A 484 -17.83 10.18 23.62
C LEU A 484 -19.29 9.96 24.04
N ILE A 485 -19.93 8.91 23.51
CA ILE A 485 -21.31 8.54 23.82
C ILE A 485 -21.41 7.20 24.56
N GLY A 486 -20.27 6.62 24.97
CA GLY A 486 -20.20 5.39 25.76
C GLY A 486 -20.45 4.09 24.98
N ILE A 487 -20.39 4.11 23.64
CA ILE A 487 -20.67 2.92 22.81
C ILE A 487 -19.37 2.41 22.17
N ASN A 488 -18.97 1.20 22.53
CA ASN A 488 -17.69 0.62 22.07
C ASN A 488 -17.84 -0.62 21.19
N ASP A 489 -18.95 -1.36 21.30
CA ASP A 489 -19.17 -2.60 20.56
C ASP A 489 -20.66 -2.81 20.19
N PHE A 490 -20.93 -3.89 19.45
CA PHE A 490 -22.28 -4.24 19.03
C PHE A 490 -23.16 -4.80 20.16
N LYS A 491 -22.57 -5.27 21.28
CA LYS A 491 -23.30 -5.85 22.41
C LYS A 491 -24.30 -4.87 22.97
N TRP A 492 -23.93 -3.59 23.04
CA TRP A 492 -24.80 -2.51 23.48
C TRP A 492 -26.15 -2.48 22.74
N PHE A 493 -26.16 -2.70 21.42
CA PHE A 493 -27.39 -2.76 20.63
C PHE A 493 -28.14 -4.09 20.80
N TYR A 494 -27.42 -5.21 20.98
CA TYR A 494 -28.03 -6.52 21.24
C TYR A 494 -28.75 -6.59 22.59
N GLU A 495 -28.33 -5.78 23.57
CA GLU A 495 -28.99 -5.61 24.87
C GLU A 495 -30.30 -4.78 24.78
N GLY A 496 -30.68 -4.33 23.58
CA GLY A 496 -31.93 -3.60 23.33
C GLY A 496 -31.79 -2.07 23.38
N ASN A 497 -30.61 -1.53 23.67
CA ASN A 497 -30.41 -0.09 23.80
C ASN A 497 -30.52 0.65 22.44
N ARG A 498 -31.00 1.90 22.48
CA ARG A 498 -31.11 2.80 21.33
C ARG A 498 -30.55 4.18 21.67
N LEU A 499 -30.02 4.86 20.66
CA LEU A 499 -29.43 6.18 20.84
C LEU A 499 -30.50 7.18 21.28
N SER A 500 -30.19 7.97 22.31
CA SER A 500 -31.00 9.14 22.67
C SER A 500 -30.82 10.27 21.65
N SER A 501 -31.71 11.25 21.67
CA SER A 501 -31.57 12.48 20.87
C SER A 501 -30.24 13.19 21.18
N GLU A 502 -29.84 13.21 22.46
CA GLU A 502 -28.57 13.81 22.91
C GLU A 502 -27.35 13.09 22.32
N GLN A 503 -27.28 11.75 22.47
CA GLN A 503 -26.19 10.95 21.91
C GLN A 503 -26.13 11.11 20.38
N SER A 504 -27.30 11.15 19.73
CA SER A 504 -27.40 11.33 18.29
C SER A 504 -26.86 12.69 17.85
N GLN A 505 -27.22 13.76 18.57
CA GLN A 505 -26.73 15.11 18.30
C GLN A 505 -25.22 15.24 18.53
N ARG A 506 -24.68 14.61 19.57
CA ARG A 506 -23.22 14.55 19.83
C ARG A 506 -22.46 13.92 18.66
N ILE A 507 -22.99 12.84 18.05
CA ILE A 507 -22.37 12.21 16.86
C ILE A 507 -22.43 13.13 15.64
N VAL A 508 -23.57 13.76 15.38
CA VAL A 508 -23.75 14.64 14.21
C VAL A 508 -22.91 15.92 14.34
N ASN A 509 -22.80 16.49 15.54
CA ASN A 509 -22.00 17.70 15.81
C ASN A 509 -20.52 17.52 15.44
N GLN A 510 -19.97 16.30 15.51
CA GLN A 510 -18.60 16.03 15.04
C GLN A 510 -18.38 16.38 13.57
N TYR A 511 -19.40 16.21 12.72
CA TYR A 511 -19.34 16.63 11.33
C TYR A 511 -19.51 18.14 11.16
N ALA A 512 -20.17 18.83 12.10
CA ALA A 512 -20.24 20.28 12.12
C ALA A 512 -18.89 20.92 12.49
N TYR A 513 -18.13 20.30 13.41
CA TYR A 513 -16.75 20.72 13.73
C TYR A 513 -15.75 20.42 12.60
N THR A 514 -16.08 19.50 11.68
CA THR A 514 -15.17 19.09 10.63
C THR A 514 -15.29 19.98 9.39
N ARG A 515 -14.17 20.50 8.88
CA ARG A 515 -14.11 21.21 7.58
C ARG A 515 -14.26 20.24 6.40
N LEU A 516 -15.47 19.76 6.16
CA LEU A 516 -15.79 18.92 5.02
C LEU A 516 -15.61 19.71 3.72
N LYS A 517 -15.10 19.09 2.65
CA LYS A 517 -14.83 19.75 1.37
C LYS A 517 -15.48 19.01 0.21
N VAL A 518 -16.14 19.74 -0.69
CA VAL A 518 -16.73 19.20 -1.92
C VAL A 518 -15.61 18.81 -2.89
N SER A 519 -15.60 17.57 -3.37
CA SER A 519 -14.49 16.99 -4.13
C SER A 519 -14.21 17.70 -5.47
N LYS A 520 -15.24 18.26 -6.10
CA LYS A 520 -15.14 18.87 -7.44
C LYS A 520 -14.72 20.35 -7.38
N THR A 521 -15.09 21.06 -6.33
CA THR A 521 -14.97 22.53 -6.26
C THR A 521 -14.07 23.00 -5.12
N GLY A 522 -13.72 22.14 -4.17
CA GLY A 522 -12.93 22.50 -2.99
C GLY A 522 -13.67 23.38 -1.97
N ALA A 523 -14.93 23.72 -2.23
CA ALA A 523 -15.77 24.51 -1.32
C ALA A 523 -16.04 23.73 -0.02
N LEU A 524 -16.24 24.46 1.08
CA LEU A 524 -16.65 23.85 2.34
C LEU A 524 -18.04 23.20 2.17
N ASN A 525 -18.21 22.05 2.79
CA ASN A 525 -19.46 21.30 2.78
C ASN A 525 -20.01 21.24 4.20
N ARG A 526 -21.34 21.21 4.36
CA ARG A 526 -22.00 21.11 5.67
C ARG A 526 -22.95 19.94 5.70
N PHE A 527 -22.81 19.14 6.74
CA PHE A 527 -23.60 17.92 6.91
C PHE A 527 -24.96 18.27 7.51
N LEU A 528 -26.03 18.10 6.73
CA LEU A 528 -27.39 18.50 7.12
C LEU A 528 -28.25 17.25 7.36
N ILE A 529 -28.94 17.20 8.48
CA ILE A 529 -29.87 16.12 8.80
C ILE A 529 -31.17 16.77 9.30
N ASN A 530 -32.31 16.32 8.76
CA ASN A 530 -33.62 16.68 9.33
C ASN A 530 -33.75 16.00 10.70
N PHE A 531 -34.37 16.68 11.67
CA PHE A 531 -34.67 16.16 13.01
C PHE A 531 -35.23 14.73 13.01
N GLU A 532 -36.18 14.41 12.12
CA GLU A 532 -36.73 13.06 12.03
C GLU A 532 -35.72 11.97 11.62
N MET A 533 -34.65 12.38 10.94
CA MET A 533 -33.57 11.51 10.48
C MET A 533 -32.35 11.59 11.41
N LEU A 534 -32.38 12.40 12.47
CA LEU A 534 -31.27 12.58 13.41
C LEU A 534 -30.88 11.25 14.07
N ILE A 535 -31.83 10.62 14.76
CA ILE A 535 -31.61 9.34 15.46
C ILE A 535 -31.30 8.21 14.45
N PRO A 536 -32.06 8.02 13.36
CA PRO A 536 -31.74 7.00 12.36
C PRO A 536 -30.34 7.15 11.78
N ILE A 537 -29.96 8.33 11.28
CA ILE A 537 -28.66 8.53 10.64
C ILE A 537 -27.52 8.43 11.65
N ALA A 538 -27.68 8.96 12.87
CA ALA A 538 -26.68 8.78 13.93
C ALA A 538 -26.48 7.29 14.25
N THR A 539 -27.56 6.51 14.35
CA THR A 539 -27.51 5.04 14.54
C THR A 539 -26.73 4.37 13.43
N MET A 540 -27.04 4.70 12.17
CA MET A 540 -26.34 4.17 11.01
C MET A 540 -24.85 4.50 11.02
N ILE A 541 -24.48 5.73 11.39
CA ILE A 541 -23.08 6.18 11.52
C ILE A 541 -22.35 5.36 12.58
N VAL A 542 -22.93 5.20 13.77
CA VAL A 542 -22.34 4.43 14.87
C VAL A 542 -22.12 2.98 14.46
N ILE A 543 -23.12 2.32 13.86
CA ILE A 543 -22.98 0.93 13.38
C ILE A 543 -21.90 0.82 12.30
N CYS A 544 -21.83 1.75 11.36
CA CYS A 544 -20.78 1.78 10.34
C CYS A 544 -19.39 1.96 10.95
N GLU A 545 -19.25 2.81 11.97
CA GLU A 545 -17.98 3.02 12.68
C GLU A 545 -17.55 1.78 13.46
N LEU A 546 -18.48 1.08 14.13
CA LEU A 546 -18.21 -0.19 14.79
C LEU A 546 -17.70 -1.26 13.80
N HIS A 547 -18.34 -1.39 12.63
CA HIS A 547 -17.86 -2.28 11.57
C HIS A 547 -16.48 -1.87 11.05
N ARG A 548 -16.24 -0.57 10.89
CA ARG A 548 -14.94 -0.03 10.47
C ARG A 548 -13.85 -0.41 11.47
N ARG A 549 -14.07 -0.20 12.77
CA ARG A 549 -13.14 -0.58 13.86
C ARG A 549 -12.87 -2.09 13.84
N LYS A 550 -13.91 -2.93 13.80
CA LYS A 550 -13.79 -4.40 13.76
C LYS A 550 -12.99 -4.93 12.56
N LYS A 551 -13.05 -4.24 11.40
CA LYS A 551 -12.34 -4.63 10.17
C LYS A 551 -11.05 -3.82 9.92
N ASN A 552 -10.65 -2.96 10.86
CA ASN A 552 -9.54 -2.02 10.72
C ASN A 552 -9.54 -1.26 9.37
N ALA A 553 -10.72 -0.77 8.97
CA ALA A 553 -10.89 -0.09 7.68
C ALA A 553 -10.56 1.40 7.77
N ARG A 554 -10.05 1.97 6.68
CA ARG A 554 -9.63 3.38 6.62
C ARG A 554 -10.78 4.38 6.58
N HIS A 555 -11.89 4.04 5.94
CA HIS A 555 -13.03 4.94 5.76
C HIS A 555 -14.30 4.35 6.33
N LEU A 556 -15.23 5.22 6.75
CA LEU A 556 -16.52 4.86 7.31
C LEU A 556 -17.33 3.97 6.35
N LEU A 557 -17.52 4.43 5.10
CA LEU A 557 -18.35 3.77 4.11
C LEU A 557 -17.61 2.80 3.15
N THR A 558 -16.27 2.70 3.18
CA THR A 558 -15.55 1.88 2.17
C THR A 558 -15.10 0.52 2.70
N SER A 559 -15.64 -0.55 2.11
CA SER A 559 -14.91 -1.82 1.97
C SER A 559 -13.97 -1.68 0.76
N GLY A 560 -12.90 -2.46 0.65
CA GLY A 560 -11.88 -2.33 -0.42
C GLY A 560 -12.35 -2.47 -1.89
N ARG A 561 -13.66 -2.44 -2.20
CA ARG A 561 -14.25 -2.40 -3.55
C ARG A 561 -14.86 -1.02 -3.85
N SER A 562 -15.12 -0.72 -5.12
CA SER A 562 -15.83 0.51 -5.48
C SER A 562 -17.23 0.51 -4.86
N ILE A 563 -17.65 1.63 -4.24
CA ILE A 563 -18.96 1.70 -3.56
C ILE A 563 -20.10 1.38 -4.53
N SER A 564 -19.94 1.71 -5.82
CA SER A 564 -20.98 1.47 -6.82
C SER A 564 -21.18 -0.03 -7.04
N THR A 565 -20.12 -0.83 -6.97
CA THR A 565 -20.20 -2.29 -7.00
C THR A 565 -20.83 -2.83 -5.71
N LEU A 566 -20.47 -2.28 -4.55
CA LEU A 566 -21.03 -2.71 -3.26
C LEU A 566 -22.52 -2.41 -3.17
N ILE A 567 -22.92 -1.18 -3.50
CA ILE A 567 -24.32 -0.76 -3.46
C ILE A 567 -25.13 -1.51 -4.53
N LYS A 568 -24.65 -1.61 -5.78
CA LYS A 568 -25.35 -2.40 -6.82
C LYS A 568 -25.56 -3.86 -6.42
N GLY A 569 -24.60 -4.48 -5.74
CA GLY A 569 -24.72 -5.86 -5.28
C GLY A 569 -25.64 -6.06 -4.07
N ASN A 570 -25.76 -5.06 -3.18
CA ASN A 570 -26.56 -5.16 -1.94
C ASN A 570 -27.89 -4.41 -2.00
N LEU A 571 -28.17 -3.68 -3.07
CA LEU A 571 -29.45 -2.99 -3.30
C LEU A 571 -30.65 -3.95 -3.27
N PRO A 572 -30.62 -5.11 -3.96
CA PRO A 572 -31.72 -6.07 -3.91
C PRO A 572 -31.98 -6.62 -2.51
N THR A 573 -30.95 -6.71 -1.68
CA THR A 573 -31.07 -7.18 -0.29
C THR A 573 -31.47 -6.09 0.70
N PHE A 574 -31.38 -4.81 0.32
CA PHE A 574 -31.72 -3.69 1.18
C PHE A 574 -33.11 -3.16 0.89
N LEU A 575 -33.43 -2.86 -0.39
CA LEU A 575 -34.69 -2.20 -0.74
C LEU A 575 -35.87 -3.17 -0.62
N PRO A 576 -37.04 -2.67 -0.18
CA PRO A 576 -38.22 -3.50 0.06
C PRO A 576 -38.88 -3.99 -1.24
N TYR A 577 -38.52 -3.40 -2.38
CA TYR A 577 -39.02 -3.75 -3.71
C TYR A 577 -37.90 -3.55 -4.76
N PRO A 578 -37.99 -4.19 -5.94
CA PRO A 578 -36.95 -4.16 -6.98
C PRO A 578 -36.88 -2.80 -7.68
N LEU A 579 -36.44 -1.78 -6.95
CA LEU A 579 -36.19 -0.45 -7.47
C LEU A 579 -34.75 -0.34 -7.98
N GLN A 580 -34.60 0.18 -9.20
CA GLN A 580 -33.29 0.52 -9.73
C GLN A 580 -32.78 1.81 -9.08
N PHE A 581 -32.06 1.69 -7.96
CA PHE A 581 -31.47 2.85 -7.30
C PHE A 581 -30.34 3.47 -8.14
N GLY A 582 -30.46 4.76 -8.42
CA GLY A 582 -29.48 5.58 -9.09
C GLY A 582 -29.19 6.81 -8.25
N SER A 583 -27.93 6.95 -7.80
CA SER A 583 -27.55 8.09 -6.95
C SER A 583 -27.84 9.46 -7.59
N MET A 584 -27.64 9.59 -8.91
CA MET A 584 -27.98 10.83 -9.62
C MET A 584 -29.49 11.04 -9.73
N LYS A 585 -30.27 9.96 -9.92
CA LYS A 585 -31.73 9.99 -9.94
C LYS A 585 -32.28 10.39 -8.58
N MET A 586 -31.76 9.80 -7.49
CA MET A 586 -32.16 10.12 -6.11
C MET A 586 -31.83 11.57 -5.75
N ASN A 587 -30.62 12.02 -6.06
CA ASN A 587 -30.22 13.41 -5.82
C ASN A 587 -31.12 14.38 -6.62
N ARG A 588 -31.43 14.11 -7.89
CA ARG A 588 -32.40 14.92 -8.65
C ARG A 588 -33.77 14.93 -8.01
N SER A 589 -34.26 13.77 -7.57
CA SER A 589 -35.57 13.61 -6.93
C SER A 589 -35.66 14.42 -5.65
N PHE A 590 -34.68 14.25 -4.75
CA PHE A 590 -34.54 15.04 -3.53
C PHE A 590 -34.57 16.54 -3.82
N MET A 591 -33.78 17.00 -4.80
CA MET A 591 -33.71 18.41 -5.16
C MET A 591 -34.99 18.95 -5.76
N THR A 592 -35.68 18.14 -6.56
CA THR A 592 -36.99 18.46 -7.14
C THR A 592 -38.06 18.54 -6.07
N TYR A 593 -38.12 17.59 -5.13
CA TYR A 593 -39.10 17.63 -4.04
C TYR A 593 -38.78 18.71 -3.01
N LEU A 594 -37.50 18.99 -2.77
CA LEU A 594 -37.07 20.13 -1.99
C LEU A 594 -37.52 21.45 -2.63
N PHE A 595 -37.39 21.57 -3.96
CA PHE A 595 -37.90 22.72 -4.71
C PHE A 595 -39.42 22.85 -4.56
N TYR A 596 -40.18 21.79 -4.81
CA TYR A 596 -41.64 21.82 -4.73
C TYR A 596 -42.13 22.18 -3.33
N LYS A 597 -41.56 21.55 -2.30
CA LYS A 597 -41.88 21.92 -0.92
C LYS A 597 -41.50 23.36 -0.58
N ALA A 598 -40.38 23.87 -1.11
CA ALA A 598 -40.01 25.27 -0.92
C ALA A 598 -40.94 26.25 -1.69
N THR A 599 -41.52 25.84 -2.82
CA THR A 599 -42.49 26.67 -3.55
C THR A 599 -43.88 26.67 -2.92
N GLU A 600 -44.27 25.61 -2.22
CA GLU A 600 -45.56 25.50 -1.51
C GLU A 600 -45.63 26.39 -0.25
N ASN A 601 -44.47 26.75 0.30
CA ASN A 601 -44.38 27.60 1.48
C ASN A 601 -44.24 29.08 1.07
N THR A 602 -45.20 29.90 1.48
CA THR A 602 -45.31 31.34 1.14
C THR A 602 -44.06 32.14 1.49
N PHE A 603 -43.30 31.71 2.49
CA PHE A 603 -42.05 32.37 2.93
C PHE A 603 -40.83 31.96 2.10
N THR A 604 -40.85 30.77 1.47
CA THR A 604 -39.71 30.25 0.69
C THR A 604 -39.92 30.28 -0.81
N GLN A 605 -41.12 30.62 -1.29
CA GLN A 605 -41.48 30.60 -2.70
C GLN A 605 -40.55 31.48 -3.56
N GLY A 606 -40.19 32.68 -3.08
CA GLY A 606 -39.30 33.61 -3.78
C GLY A 606 -37.84 33.16 -3.88
N ILE A 607 -37.41 32.20 -3.05
CA ILE A 607 -36.00 31.77 -2.91
C ILE A 607 -35.80 30.26 -3.16
N ALA A 608 -36.85 29.53 -3.56
CA ALA A 608 -36.82 28.08 -3.75
C ALA A 608 -35.70 27.61 -4.70
N LEU A 609 -35.46 28.35 -5.79
CA LEU A 609 -34.39 28.04 -6.74
C LEU A 609 -33.00 28.23 -6.12
N GLU A 610 -32.80 29.28 -5.33
CA GLU A 610 -31.54 29.56 -4.66
C GLU A 610 -31.25 28.51 -3.56
N LEU A 611 -32.28 28.11 -2.81
CA LEU A 611 -32.23 27.06 -1.79
C LEU A 611 -31.72 25.72 -2.37
N VAL A 612 -32.24 25.33 -3.53
CA VAL A 612 -31.81 24.14 -4.26
C VAL A 612 -30.38 24.31 -4.79
N GLN A 613 -30.01 25.48 -5.29
CA GLN A 613 -28.63 25.69 -5.73
C GLN A 613 -27.63 25.65 -4.57
N ASN A 614 -28.01 26.18 -3.41
CA ASN A 614 -27.18 26.29 -2.22
C ASN A 614 -26.96 24.94 -1.53
N SER A 615 -27.98 24.09 -1.41
CA SER A 615 -27.84 22.70 -0.92
C SER A 615 -26.86 21.86 -1.76
N ARG A 616 -26.58 22.28 -3.01
CA ARG A 616 -25.62 21.64 -3.91
C ARG A 616 -24.24 22.29 -3.94
N ARG A 617 -24.12 23.57 -3.56
CA ARG A 617 -22.91 24.39 -3.76
C ARG A 617 -22.23 24.86 -2.47
N HIS A 618 -22.92 24.94 -1.34
CA HIS A 618 -22.42 25.36 0.00
C HIS A 618 -21.25 26.36 -0.03
N LYS A 619 -21.34 27.42 -0.84
CA LYS A 619 -20.32 28.48 -0.90
C LYS A 619 -20.51 29.57 0.15
N ARG A 620 -21.68 29.65 0.78
CA ARG A 620 -22.03 30.64 1.82
C ARG A 620 -22.37 29.95 3.14
N ASN A 621 -22.06 30.62 4.24
CA ASN A 621 -22.14 30.15 5.62
C ASN A 621 -23.56 29.85 6.14
N ASP A 622 -24.64 29.97 5.36
CA ASP A 622 -26.00 30.07 5.95
C ASP A 622 -27.10 29.24 5.25
N SER A 623 -26.74 28.37 4.31
CA SER A 623 -27.71 27.51 3.57
C SER A 623 -28.48 26.45 4.40
N THR A 624 -28.14 26.28 5.69
CA THR A 624 -28.75 25.30 6.60
C THR A 624 -30.17 25.70 7.02
N ALA A 625 -30.40 26.98 7.31
CA ALA A 625 -31.69 27.49 7.75
C ALA A 625 -32.75 27.28 6.65
N LEU A 626 -32.40 27.64 5.41
CA LEU A 626 -33.25 27.49 4.21
C LEU A 626 -33.70 26.04 4.00
N TYR A 627 -32.79 25.08 4.18
CA TYR A 627 -33.10 23.66 4.06
C TYR A 627 -34.16 23.20 5.07
N VAL A 628 -34.03 23.55 6.36
CA VAL A 628 -34.98 23.16 7.43
C VAL A 628 -36.40 23.69 7.18
N GLN A 629 -36.52 24.90 6.62
CA GLN A 629 -37.80 25.58 6.31
C GLN A 629 -38.69 24.81 5.32
N SER A 630 -38.06 24.08 4.40
CA SER A 630 -38.75 23.40 3.30
C SER A 630 -39.17 21.96 3.63
N VAL A 631 -38.75 21.39 4.76
CA VAL A 631 -39.01 19.96 5.06
C VAL A 631 -40.08 19.79 6.13
N ASN A 632 -40.34 20.80 6.96
CA ASN A 632 -41.36 20.79 8.02
C ASN A 632 -42.70 21.34 7.50
N LYS A 633 -43.77 20.55 7.56
CA LYS A 633 -45.15 21.03 7.41
C LYS A 633 -45.66 21.40 8.80
N ASP A 634 -46.16 22.63 8.95
CA ASP A 634 -47.53 22.88 9.43
C ASP A 634 -47.86 24.37 9.30
N GLY A 635 -49.10 24.62 8.87
CA GLY A 635 -49.59 25.94 8.49
C GLY A 635 -49.82 26.91 9.66
N ASN A 636 -50.23 28.11 9.26
CA ASN A 636 -50.55 29.31 10.05
C ASN A 636 -49.36 29.97 10.79
N ILE A 637 -49.42 31.30 10.91
CA ILE A 637 -48.41 32.17 11.53
C ILE A 637 -48.12 31.78 13.00
N SER A 638 -48.98 30.97 13.61
CA SER A 638 -48.76 30.38 14.93
C SER A 638 -47.60 29.36 14.98
N ASN A 639 -47.24 28.73 13.86
CA ASN A 639 -46.14 27.75 13.76
C ASN A 639 -44.80 28.36 13.31
N ILE A 640 -44.78 29.65 12.99
CA ILE A 640 -43.56 30.39 12.66
C ILE A 640 -42.57 30.30 13.82
N THR A 641 -43.02 30.45 15.07
CA THR A 641 -42.23 30.39 16.32
C THR A 641 -41.49 29.06 16.50
N VAL A 642 -42.19 27.94 16.24
CA VAL A 642 -41.63 26.59 16.32
C VAL A 642 -40.63 26.34 15.19
N ASN A 643 -40.95 26.77 13.97
CA ASN A 643 -40.08 26.65 12.79
C ASN A 643 -38.84 27.55 12.86
N LEU A 644 -38.91 28.63 13.62
CA LEU A 644 -37.85 29.57 13.93
C LEU A 644 -36.88 29.02 14.98
N CYS A 645 -37.40 28.47 16.08
CA CYS A 645 -36.59 27.72 17.05
C CYS A 645 -35.88 26.52 16.40
N ASN A 646 -36.54 25.84 15.47
CA ASN A 646 -35.97 24.73 14.69
C ASN A 646 -34.75 25.11 13.82
N ARG A 647 -34.48 26.40 13.60
CA ARG A 647 -33.31 26.92 12.87
C ARG A 647 -32.16 27.34 13.79
N GLY A 648 -32.37 27.23 15.10
CA GLY A 648 -31.37 27.51 16.11
C GLY A 648 -31.26 28.99 16.49
N HIS A 649 -32.12 29.89 16.00
CA HIS A 649 -32.15 31.26 16.52
C HIS A 649 -32.80 31.31 17.90
N PHE A 650 -32.25 32.12 18.80
CA PHE A 650 -32.75 32.28 20.16
C PHE A 650 -32.48 33.69 20.67
N GLY A 651 -32.80 33.94 21.93
CA GLY A 651 -32.42 35.17 22.63
C GLY A 651 -33.55 36.20 22.71
N TYR A 652 -33.33 37.19 23.57
CA TYR A 652 -34.35 38.17 23.97
C TYR A 652 -35.04 38.89 22.80
N LEU A 653 -34.28 39.59 21.95
CA LEU A 653 -34.81 40.38 20.85
C LEU A 653 -35.58 39.53 19.84
N TYR A 654 -35.09 38.31 19.64
CA TYR A 654 -35.72 37.36 18.75
C TYR A 654 -37.10 36.93 19.26
N ASN A 655 -37.21 36.61 20.56
CA ASN A 655 -38.49 36.26 21.17
C ASN A 655 -39.49 37.43 21.09
N LEU A 656 -39.05 38.67 21.33
CA LEU A 656 -39.90 39.86 21.20
C LEU A 656 -40.45 40.05 19.78
N LEU A 657 -39.63 39.86 18.75
CA LEU A 657 -40.06 39.96 17.36
C LEU A 657 -41.14 38.91 17.04
N ILE A 658 -40.98 37.71 17.60
CA ILE A 658 -41.94 36.63 17.41
C ILE A 658 -43.26 36.91 18.13
N GLU A 659 -43.22 37.28 19.42
CA GLU A 659 -44.41 37.62 20.19
C GLU A 659 -45.20 38.74 19.53
N ARG A 660 -44.52 39.81 19.08
CA ARG A 660 -45.16 40.91 18.34
C ARG A 660 -45.82 40.41 17.05
N SER A 661 -45.14 39.59 16.27
CA SER A 661 -45.70 39.04 15.03
C SER A 661 -46.93 38.14 15.27
N TYR A 662 -46.90 37.34 16.34
CA TYR A 662 -47.98 36.44 16.72
C TYR A 662 -49.24 37.21 17.17
N MET A 663 -49.05 38.25 18.00
CA MET A 663 -50.14 39.12 18.47
C MET A 663 -50.83 39.86 17.33
N LEU A 664 -50.08 40.29 16.32
CA LEU A 664 -50.63 40.96 15.14
C LEU A 664 -51.37 40.00 14.19
N ALA A 665 -50.92 38.74 14.09
CA ALA A 665 -51.52 37.73 13.22
C ALA A 665 -52.90 37.22 13.68
N LYS A 666 -53.17 37.26 14.99
CA LYS A 666 -54.48 36.91 15.55
C LYS A 666 -55.57 37.97 15.35
N LYS A 667 -55.25 39.14 14.76
CA LYS A 667 -56.15 40.30 14.64
C LYS A 667 -56.78 40.73 15.98
N GLU A 668 -56.15 40.43 17.11
CA GLU A 668 -56.63 40.85 18.43
C GLU A 668 -56.40 42.35 18.69
N ILE A 669 -55.87 43.10 17.70
CA ILE A 669 -55.44 44.48 17.89
C ILE A 669 -55.80 45.32 16.64
N ASN A 670 -56.81 46.18 16.77
CA ASN A 670 -56.98 47.38 15.95
C ASN A 670 -56.34 48.54 16.73
N ASP A 671 -55.02 48.74 16.59
CA ASP A 671 -54.26 49.67 17.45
C ASP A 671 -54.74 51.13 17.28
N SER A 672 -55.44 51.66 18.29
CA SER A 672 -55.59 53.11 18.50
C SER A 672 -54.35 53.67 19.23
N LEU A 673 -54.11 54.98 19.16
CA LEU A 673 -52.97 55.67 19.81
C LEU A 673 -52.91 55.46 21.35
N ASN A 674 -54.04 55.25 22.01
CA ASN A 674 -54.10 55.04 23.46
C ASN A 674 -53.70 53.62 23.89
N GLU A 675 -54.01 52.60 23.09
CA GLU A 675 -53.62 51.21 23.37
C GLU A 675 -52.12 50.98 23.19
N ARG A 676 -51.48 51.70 22.27
CA ARG A 676 -50.02 51.69 22.10
C ARG A 676 -49.31 52.21 23.35
N SER A 677 -49.85 53.25 23.99
CA SER A 677 -49.30 53.83 25.22
C SER A 677 -49.48 52.90 26.43
N LEU A 678 -50.60 52.16 26.51
CA LEU A 678 -50.85 51.17 27.56
C LEU A 678 -49.92 49.95 27.45
N LYS A 679 -49.65 49.45 26.24
CA LYS A 679 -48.70 48.34 26.01
C LYS A 679 -47.27 48.72 26.38
N ILE A 680 -46.85 49.97 26.10
CA ILE A 680 -45.57 50.51 26.56
C ILE A 680 -45.48 50.49 28.10
N GLN A 681 -46.58 50.80 28.80
CA GLN A 681 -46.63 50.72 30.27
C GLN A 681 -46.62 49.28 30.79
N GLU A 682 -47.29 48.35 30.10
CA GLU A 682 -47.32 46.93 30.44
C GLU A 682 -45.91 46.31 30.32
N PHE A 683 -45.18 46.59 29.23
CA PHE A 683 -43.77 46.21 29.10
C PHE A 683 -42.91 46.79 30.23
N LYS A 684 -43.08 48.08 30.60
CA LYS A 684 -42.36 48.69 31.72
C LYS A 684 -42.60 48.00 33.06
N SER A 685 -43.82 47.52 33.30
CA SER A 685 -44.19 46.87 34.56
C SER A 685 -43.55 45.49 34.73
N ILE A 686 -43.35 44.73 33.64
CA ILE A 686 -42.74 43.39 33.64
C ILE A 686 -41.27 43.44 34.08
N PHE A 687 -40.59 44.56 33.89
CA PHE A 687 -39.15 44.70 34.16
C PHE A 687 -38.81 45.40 35.49
N SER A 688 -39.82 45.70 36.32
CA SER A 688 -39.63 46.36 37.61
C SER A 688 -39.48 45.32 38.74
N THR A 689 -38.26 44.90 39.07
CA THR A 689 -37.97 44.12 40.30
C THR A 689 -36.63 44.53 40.95
N PRO A 690 -36.48 44.34 42.28
CA PRO A 690 -35.84 45.30 43.16
C PRO A 690 -34.31 45.36 43.12
N TYR A 691 -33.87 46.58 43.36
CA TYR A 691 -32.57 47.22 43.33
C TYR A 691 -31.59 46.72 44.40
N GLU A 692 -31.45 45.42 44.63
CA GLU A 692 -30.58 44.92 45.72
C GLU A 692 -29.34 44.20 45.18
N LEU A 693 -28.34 45.01 44.81
CA LEU A 693 -26.87 44.79 44.90
C LEU A 693 -26.17 45.93 44.14
N GLU A 694 -25.90 47.04 44.82
CA GLU A 694 -25.66 48.37 44.24
C GLU A 694 -24.56 48.52 43.17
N LYS A 695 -23.58 47.62 43.07
CA LYS A 695 -22.58 47.64 41.96
C LYS A 695 -22.83 46.62 40.85
N PHE A 696 -23.60 45.57 41.14
CA PHE A 696 -24.01 44.56 40.17
C PHE A 696 -25.29 44.99 39.44
N GLY A 697 -26.14 45.73 40.17
CA GLY A 697 -27.33 46.38 39.68
C GLY A 697 -27.06 47.41 38.59
N GLU A 698 -25.96 48.17 38.63
CA GLU A 698 -25.65 49.16 37.57
C GLU A 698 -25.40 48.51 36.20
N LEU A 699 -24.59 47.45 36.13
CA LEU A 699 -24.32 46.75 34.86
C LEU A 699 -25.60 46.10 34.31
N LEU A 700 -26.40 45.48 35.18
CA LEU A 700 -27.68 44.91 34.79
C LEU A 700 -28.66 46.00 34.36
N LYS A 701 -28.70 47.13 35.07
CA LYS A 701 -29.55 48.28 34.78
C LYS A 701 -29.23 48.89 33.42
N GLU A 702 -27.97 49.09 33.07
CA GLU A 702 -27.58 49.53 31.72
C GLU A 702 -28.07 48.54 30.64
N GLN A 703 -27.89 47.23 30.86
CA GLN A 703 -28.39 46.22 29.93
C GLN A 703 -29.92 46.17 29.85
N PHE A 704 -30.61 46.43 30.96
CA PHE A 704 -32.07 46.49 31.01
C PHE A 704 -32.61 47.74 30.31
N GLU A 705 -32.01 48.91 30.53
CA GLU A 705 -32.40 50.17 29.87
C GLU A 705 -32.24 50.08 28.35
N GLU A 706 -31.13 49.48 27.87
CA GLU A 706 -30.92 49.23 26.44
C GLU A 706 -31.96 48.24 25.87
N ARG A 707 -32.29 47.19 26.62
CA ARG A 707 -33.32 46.19 26.22
C ARG A 707 -34.74 46.74 26.28
N GLU A 708 -35.03 47.67 27.19
CA GLU A 708 -36.30 48.37 27.33
C GLU A 708 -36.52 49.30 26.12
N SER A 709 -35.51 50.11 25.76
CA SER A 709 -35.53 50.95 24.56
C SER A 709 -35.81 50.12 23.29
N LEU A 710 -35.18 48.96 23.19
CA LEU A 710 -35.37 48.02 22.08
C LEU A 710 -36.78 47.41 22.07
N ALA A 711 -37.32 47.03 23.23
CA ALA A 711 -38.68 46.50 23.36
C ALA A 711 -39.72 47.54 22.95
N ILE A 712 -39.56 48.80 23.37
CA ILE A 712 -40.41 49.91 22.94
C ILE A 712 -40.38 50.01 21.42
N ARG A 713 -39.19 49.98 20.81
CA ARG A 713 -39.04 50.03 19.35
C ARG A 713 -39.73 48.87 18.64
N VAL A 714 -39.62 47.63 19.14
CA VAL A 714 -40.30 46.45 18.57
C VAL A 714 -41.82 46.53 18.76
N SER A 715 -42.28 46.99 19.92
CA SER A 715 -43.71 47.13 20.24
C SER A 715 -44.44 48.13 19.32
N LEU A 716 -43.72 49.16 18.86
CA LEU A 716 -44.24 50.20 17.99
C LEU A 716 -44.26 49.80 16.51
N MET A 717 -43.68 48.66 16.13
CA MET A 717 -43.68 48.20 14.74
C MET A 717 -45.06 47.80 14.25
N THR A 718 -45.32 48.09 12.98
CA THR A 718 -46.44 47.54 12.22
C THR A 718 -46.23 46.07 11.86
N THR A 719 -47.29 45.39 11.44
CA THR A 719 -47.26 44.00 11.01
C THR A 719 -46.32 43.76 9.84
N ASP A 720 -46.30 44.69 8.88
CA ASP A 720 -45.46 44.60 7.69
C ASP A 720 -43.98 44.80 8.04
N GLU A 721 -43.66 45.76 8.92
CA GLU A 721 -42.28 46.01 9.37
C GLU A 721 -41.71 44.84 10.19
N ALA A 722 -42.49 44.33 11.15
CA ALA A 722 -42.07 43.18 11.95
C ALA A 722 -41.90 41.93 11.08
N SER A 723 -42.81 41.70 10.13
CA SER A 723 -42.73 40.61 9.17
C SER A 723 -41.55 40.76 8.22
N GLU A 724 -41.24 41.97 7.75
CA GLU A 724 -40.10 42.24 6.88
C GLU A 724 -38.76 42.01 7.60
N ILE A 725 -38.63 42.48 8.84
CA ILE A 725 -37.42 42.24 9.65
C ILE A 725 -37.29 40.75 9.94
N LEU A 726 -38.36 40.10 10.37
CA LEU A 726 -38.35 38.66 10.54
C LEU A 726 -37.94 37.98 9.23
N ASN A 727 -38.48 38.35 8.07
CA ASN A 727 -38.10 37.81 6.75
C ASN A 727 -36.61 38.01 6.45
N LYS A 728 -36.04 39.18 6.73
CA LYS A 728 -34.61 39.43 6.57
C LYS A 728 -33.76 38.59 7.53
N VAL A 729 -34.22 38.41 8.77
CA VAL A 729 -33.62 37.49 9.75
C VAL A 729 -33.75 36.04 9.26
N TYR A 730 -34.90 35.63 8.74
CA TYR A 730 -35.15 34.32 8.16
C TYR A 730 -34.24 34.02 6.96
N GLU A 731 -33.94 35.04 6.15
CA GLU A 731 -33.10 34.96 4.97
C GLU A 731 -31.60 35.15 5.26
N ASP A 732 -31.22 35.35 6.53
CA ASP A 732 -29.85 35.66 6.94
C ASP A 732 -29.25 36.90 6.24
N LYS A 733 -30.11 37.87 5.89
CA LYS A 733 -29.72 39.13 5.24
C LYS A 733 -29.30 40.21 6.25
N MET A 734 -29.24 39.87 7.53
CA MET A 734 -28.87 40.81 8.59
C MET A 734 -27.65 40.32 9.38
N PRO A 735 -26.47 40.12 8.75
CA PRO A 735 -25.30 39.57 9.44
C PRO A 735 -24.80 40.50 10.56
N GLY A 736 -24.41 39.89 11.68
CA GLY A 736 -23.62 40.55 12.73
C GLY A 736 -22.11 40.43 12.47
N HIS A 737 -21.30 41.16 13.25
CA HIS A 737 -19.83 41.06 13.20
C HIS A 737 -19.31 39.71 13.72
N THR A 738 -20.05 39.04 14.61
CA THR A 738 -19.67 37.74 15.16
C THR A 738 -20.26 36.60 14.33
N GLU A 739 -19.47 35.55 14.08
CA GLU A 739 -19.95 34.35 13.41
C GLU A 739 -21.13 33.73 14.19
N HIS A 740 -22.13 33.23 13.46
CA HIS A 740 -23.38 32.71 14.04
C HIS A 740 -24.24 33.77 14.78
N THR A 741 -24.13 35.04 14.41
CA THR A 741 -25.02 36.12 14.90
C THR A 741 -25.64 36.90 13.75
N GLN A 742 -26.85 37.41 13.98
CA GLN A 742 -27.50 38.42 13.16
C GLN A 742 -27.68 39.73 13.94
N CYS A 743 -27.88 40.83 13.23
CA CYS A 743 -27.95 42.18 13.79
C CYS A 743 -29.24 42.86 13.34
N PHE A 744 -30.09 43.20 14.29
CA PHE A 744 -31.40 43.82 14.06
C PHE A 744 -31.33 45.21 13.39
N VAL A 745 -30.20 45.91 13.48
CA VAL A 745 -29.98 47.22 12.84
C VAL A 745 -29.10 47.16 11.59
N HIS A 746 -28.84 45.97 11.05
CA HIS A 746 -28.06 45.81 9.83
C HIS A 746 -28.65 46.63 8.66
N PRO A 747 -27.83 47.35 7.84
CA PRO A 747 -26.36 47.38 7.84
C PRO A 747 -25.72 48.41 8.77
N ASN A 748 -26.50 49.28 9.41
CA ASN A 748 -26.01 50.43 10.16
C ASN A 748 -25.76 50.08 11.63
N CYS A 749 -24.67 49.34 11.89
CA CYS A 749 -24.27 48.98 13.24
C CYS A 749 -23.98 50.22 14.10
N ILE A 750 -24.58 50.29 15.29
CA ILE A 750 -24.35 51.36 16.28
C ILE A 750 -22.91 51.28 16.85
N HIS A 751 -22.30 50.09 16.79
CA HIS A 751 -20.93 49.84 17.26
C HIS A 751 -20.06 49.24 16.14
N PRO A 752 -19.72 50.01 15.10
CA PRO A 752 -19.02 49.48 13.92
C PRO A 752 -17.59 49.01 14.20
N THR A 753 -16.98 49.45 15.30
CA THR A 753 -15.62 49.07 15.74
C THR A 753 -15.62 47.89 16.71
N ALA A 754 -16.78 47.36 17.12
CA ALA A 754 -16.86 46.26 18.06
C ALA A 754 -16.36 44.95 17.44
N ILE A 755 -15.44 44.28 18.14
CA ILE A 755 -14.85 43.00 17.71
C ILE A 755 -15.86 41.84 17.87
N THR A 756 -16.80 41.97 18.80
CA THR A 756 -17.82 40.95 19.05
C THR A 756 -19.20 41.58 19.26
N CYS A 757 -20.25 40.87 18.83
CA CYS A 757 -21.65 41.19 19.05
C CYS A 757 -22.16 40.64 20.39
N VAL A 758 -21.40 39.79 21.07
CA VAL A 758 -21.81 39.19 22.34
C VAL A 758 -22.03 40.27 23.38
N GLY A 759 -23.26 40.35 23.90
CA GLY A 759 -23.68 41.38 24.85
C GLY A 759 -24.26 42.65 24.22
N CYS A 760 -24.34 42.73 22.88
CA CYS A 760 -25.06 43.80 22.19
C CYS A 760 -26.58 43.55 22.23
N PRO A 761 -27.40 44.55 22.59
CA PRO A 761 -28.87 44.43 22.61
C PRO A 761 -29.48 44.08 21.26
N ASN A 762 -28.85 44.54 20.17
CA ASN A 762 -29.32 44.34 18.79
C ASN A 762 -28.91 42.99 18.20
N MET A 763 -28.25 42.12 18.98
CA MET A 763 -27.79 40.81 18.52
C MET A 763 -28.93 39.79 18.53
N ILE A 764 -29.03 39.02 17.44
CA ILE A 764 -29.89 37.85 17.32
C ILE A 764 -28.98 36.60 17.20
N PRO A 765 -28.78 35.83 18.28
CA PRO A 765 -27.87 34.68 18.29
C PRO A 765 -28.43 33.45 17.54
N LYS A 766 -27.53 32.59 17.05
CA LYS A 766 -27.83 31.23 16.53
C LYS A 766 -27.20 30.16 17.41
N ASN A 767 -27.74 28.95 17.43
CA ASN A 767 -27.35 27.82 18.27
C ASN A 767 -25.85 27.48 18.20
N TYR A 768 -25.23 27.55 17.02
CA TYR A 768 -23.79 27.30 16.88
C TYR A 768 -22.90 28.38 17.53
N LEU A 769 -23.45 29.55 17.87
CA LEU A 769 -22.77 30.55 18.72
C LEU A 769 -22.43 29.95 20.09
N LEU A 770 -23.22 28.98 20.58
CA LEU A 770 -22.98 28.32 21.87
C LEU A 770 -21.61 27.63 21.93
N ILE A 771 -21.06 27.22 20.78
CA ILE A 771 -19.69 26.69 20.70
C ILE A 771 -18.68 27.78 21.08
N SER A 772 -18.80 28.96 20.48
CA SER A 772 -17.93 30.11 20.76
C SER A 772 -18.11 30.60 22.20
N VAL A 773 -19.36 30.61 22.70
CA VAL A 773 -19.69 30.96 24.09
C VAL A 773 -19.05 30.00 25.07
N SER A 774 -19.13 28.68 24.82
CA SER A 774 -18.51 27.63 25.64
C SER A 774 -17.00 27.82 25.78
N ASN A 775 -16.32 28.03 24.65
CA ASN A 775 -14.87 28.24 24.62
C ASN A 775 -14.46 29.55 25.32
N GLU A 776 -15.22 30.61 25.09
CA GLU A 776 -14.95 31.92 25.69
C GLU A 776 -15.21 31.89 27.20
N LEU A 777 -16.27 31.22 27.67
CA LEU A 777 -16.53 31.00 29.10
C LEU A 777 -15.33 30.32 29.77
N LYS A 778 -14.87 29.19 29.23
CA LYS A 778 -13.68 28.48 29.76
C LYS A 778 -12.45 29.39 29.83
N ARG A 779 -12.19 30.16 28.77
CA ARG A 779 -11.06 31.09 28.72
C ARG A 779 -11.17 32.19 29.78
N ARG A 780 -12.34 32.83 29.88
CA ARG A 780 -12.63 33.95 30.80
C ARG A 780 -12.58 33.50 32.26
N VAL A 781 -13.18 32.35 32.58
CA VAL A 781 -13.16 31.74 33.91
C VAL A 781 -11.72 31.40 34.31
N GLY A 782 -10.93 30.86 33.38
CA GLY A 782 -9.48 30.66 33.60
C GLY A 782 -8.74 31.96 33.94
N ILE A 783 -8.99 33.06 33.22
CA ILE A 783 -8.36 34.36 33.54
C ILE A 783 -8.82 34.87 34.90
N LEU A 784 -10.11 34.76 35.22
CA LEU A 784 -10.66 35.19 36.51
C LEU A 784 -10.06 34.39 37.67
N LYS A 785 -9.81 33.09 37.48
CA LYS A 785 -9.23 32.22 38.51
C LYS A 785 -7.83 32.65 38.95
N TYR A 786 -7.01 33.14 38.01
CA TYR A 786 -5.59 33.43 38.25
C TYR A 786 -5.22 34.92 38.27
N THR A 787 -6.14 35.83 37.96
CA THR A 787 -5.83 37.26 37.98
C THR A 787 -5.63 37.76 39.41
N VAL A 788 -4.65 38.65 39.59
CA VAL A 788 -4.38 39.34 40.86
C VAL A 788 -4.84 40.80 40.84
N LYS A 789 -5.31 41.30 39.69
CA LYS A 789 -5.74 42.69 39.51
C LYS A 789 -7.26 42.79 39.61
N SER A 790 -7.76 43.63 40.52
CA SER A 790 -9.20 43.87 40.74
C SER A 790 -9.92 44.40 39.50
N SER A 791 -9.28 45.28 38.72
CA SER A 791 -9.86 45.82 37.47
C SER A 791 -10.06 44.74 36.40
N ILE A 792 -9.13 43.79 36.29
CA ILE A 792 -9.26 42.64 35.38
C ILE A 792 -10.34 41.69 35.90
N ALA A 793 -10.34 41.39 37.20
CA ALA A 793 -11.38 40.54 37.80
C ALA A 793 -12.78 41.10 37.57
N CYS A 794 -12.99 42.41 37.76
CA CYS A 794 -14.27 43.08 37.51
C CYS A 794 -14.68 42.95 36.03
N ARG A 795 -13.76 43.21 35.09
CA ARG A 795 -13.99 43.07 33.66
C ARG A 795 -14.36 41.63 33.26
N GLU A 796 -13.62 40.64 33.74
CA GLU A 796 -13.88 39.23 33.40
C GLU A 796 -15.21 38.75 33.99
N ARG A 797 -15.57 39.15 35.21
CA ARG A 797 -16.90 38.87 35.80
C ARG A 797 -18.03 39.43 34.93
N ALA A 798 -17.91 40.69 34.51
CA ALA A 798 -18.91 41.31 33.63
C ALA A 798 -19.07 40.53 32.30
N TRP A 799 -17.96 40.06 31.71
CA TRP A 799 -18.00 39.25 30.49
C TRP A 799 -18.59 37.84 30.71
N ILE A 800 -18.21 37.17 31.80
CA ILE A 800 -18.75 35.86 32.16
C ILE A 800 -20.27 35.95 32.32
N ASN A 801 -20.77 36.97 33.02
CA ASN A 801 -22.21 37.16 33.20
C ASN A 801 -22.95 37.38 31.87
N LYS A 802 -22.40 38.19 30.95
CA LYS A 802 -22.98 38.37 29.61
C LYS A 802 -23.10 37.05 28.85
N LEU A 803 -22.11 36.16 28.99
CA LEU A 803 -22.12 34.83 28.36
C LEU A 803 -23.09 33.87 29.06
N LEU A 804 -23.21 33.93 30.39
CA LEU A 804 -24.14 33.12 31.17
C LEU A 804 -25.60 33.52 30.89
N ILE A 805 -25.92 34.81 30.75
CA ILE A 805 -27.25 35.28 30.36
C ILE A 805 -27.62 34.69 28.99
N LEU A 806 -26.70 34.74 28.03
CA LEU A 806 -26.91 34.16 26.70
C LEU A 806 -27.11 32.64 26.75
N LEU A 807 -26.37 31.94 27.62
CA LEU A 807 -26.53 30.51 27.85
C LEU A 807 -27.88 30.18 28.49
N GLN A 808 -28.35 31.01 29.43
CA GLN A 808 -29.67 30.89 30.05
C GLN A 808 -30.78 31.12 29.03
N GLU A 809 -30.65 32.13 28.18
CA GLU A 809 -31.59 32.38 27.08
C GLU A 809 -31.69 31.17 26.14
N ALA A 810 -30.56 30.58 25.76
CA ALA A 810 -30.54 29.35 24.97
C ALA A 810 -31.19 28.16 25.69
N THR A 811 -30.95 28.04 26.99
CA THR A 811 -31.51 26.98 27.84
C THR A 811 -33.02 27.10 27.94
N ASN A 812 -33.53 28.33 28.08
CA ASN A 812 -34.96 28.61 28.09
C ASN A 812 -35.62 28.30 26.74
N THR A 813 -34.93 28.57 25.62
CA THR A 813 -35.47 28.32 24.28
C THR A 813 -35.40 26.86 23.84
N PHE A 814 -34.28 26.18 24.07
CA PHE A 814 -34.02 24.83 23.54
C PHE A 814 -34.08 23.71 24.58
N GLY A 815 -34.16 24.06 25.86
CA GLY A 815 -34.04 23.13 26.97
C GLY A 815 -32.59 22.81 27.34
N ILE A 816 -32.38 22.45 28.61
CA ILE A 816 -31.05 22.18 29.17
C ILE A 816 -30.36 20.97 28.53
N GLU A 817 -31.13 19.97 28.12
CA GLU A 817 -30.60 18.77 27.46
C GLU A 817 -29.99 19.08 26.09
N TYR A 818 -30.53 20.06 25.36
CA TYR A 818 -29.96 20.51 24.09
C TYR A 818 -28.68 21.31 24.32
N THR A 819 -28.69 22.27 25.23
CA THR A 819 -27.54 23.14 25.48
C THR A 819 -26.37 22.39 26.10
N LYS A 820 -26.62 21.33 26.89
CA LYS A 820 -25.60 20.38 27.40
C LYS A 820 -24.77 19.73 26.30
N THR A 821 -25.30 19.63 25.08
CA THR A 821 -24.52 19.10 23.93
C THR A 821 -23.44 20.06 23.43
N PHE A 822 -23.50 21.34 23.83
CA PHE A 822 -22.53 22.39 23.48
C PHE A 822 -21.68 22.84 24.67
N VAL A 823 -22.23 22.77 25.89
CA VAL A 823 -21.60 23.26 27.13
C VAL A 823 -21.65 22.20 28.21
N ASP A 824 -20.49 21.94 28.81
CA ASP A 824 -20.36 21.07 29.97
C ASP A 824 -20.67 21.85 31.25
N TYR A 825 -21.95 21.85 31.65
CA TYR A 825 -22.44 22.66 32.77
C TYR A 825 -21.84 22.25 34.12
N GLU A 826 -21.57 20.97 34.34
CA GLU A 826 -21.08 20.46 35.63
C GLU A 826 -19.68 21.00 35.91
N ASN A 827 -18.75 20.83 34.95
CA ASN A 827 -17.40 21.34 35.09
C ASN A 827 -17.37 22.88 35.08
N LEU A 828 -18.21 23.52 34.25
CA LEU A 828 -18.28 24.98 34.18
C LEU A 828 -18.72 25.60 35.51
N LEU A 829 -19.72 25.05 36.19
CA LEU A 829 -20.20 25.56 37.48
C LEU A 829 -19.13 25.43 38.56
N LEU A 830 -18.41 24.32 38.59
CA LEU A 830 -17.28 24.11 39.52
C LEU A 830 -16.16 25.12 39.25
N ASP A 831 -15.76 25.29 37.99
CA ASP A 831 -14.70 26.24 37.60
C ASP A 831 -15.08 27.69 37.94
N ILE A 832 -16.35 28.08 37.74
CA ILE A 832 -16.86 29.41 38.09
C ILE A 832 -16.86 29.60 39.61
N ALA A 833 -17.38 28.64 40.38
CA ALA A 833 -17.43 28.72 41.83
C ALA A 833 -16.02 28.90 42.43
N GLU A 834 -15.05 28.11 41.94
CA GLU A 834 -13.66 28.20 42.35
C GLU A 834 -13.04 29.56 41.96
N ALA A 835 -13.28 30.03 40.74
CA ALA A 835 -12.78 31.32 40.27
C ALA A 835 -13.34 32.49 41.09
N TYR A 836 -14.61 32.45 41.50
CA TYR A 836 -15.20 33.50 42.33
C TYR A 836 -14.73 33.43 43.78
N HIS A 837 -14.53 32.23 44.33
CA HIS A 837 -13.98 32.02 45.67
C HIS A 837 -12.56 32.58 45.81
N ASN A 838 -11.67 32.29 44.85
CA ASN A 838 -10.29 32.78 44.85
C ASN A 838 -10.20 34.31 44.78
N GLN A 839 -11.25 34.96 44.28
CA GLN A 839 -11.29 36.41 44.04
C GLN A 839 -12.07 37.15 45.14
N HIS A 840 -12.57 36.46 46.17
CA HIS A 840 -13.36 37.06 47.26
C HIS A 840 -12.54 38.01 48.15
N GLY A 841 -11.21 37.87 48.16
CA GLY A 841 -10.29 38.74 48.91
C GLY A 841 -9.82 39.99 48.17
N LEU A 842 -10.05 40.10 46.85
CA LEU A 842 -9.57 41.22 46.00
C LEU A 842 -10.59 42.37 45.85
N LEU A 843 -11.76 42.24 46.47
CA LEU A 843 -12.91 43.16 46.37
C LEU A 843 -13.41 43.68 47.72
N LYS A 844 -12.75 43.30 48.82
CA LYS A 844 -12.73 44.11 50.05
C LYS A 844 -11.70 45.20 49.87
#